data_AF-A0A1H3M2V4-F1
#
_entry.id   AF-A0A1H3M2V4-F1
#
_cell.length_a   1.000
_cell.length_b   1.000
_cell.length_c   1.000
_cell.angle_alpha   90.00
_cell.angle_beta   90.00
_cell.angle_gamma   90.00
#
_symmetry.space_group_name_H-M   'P 1'
#
loop_
_entity.id
_entity.type
_entity.pdbx_description
1 polymer ?
#
loop_
_entity_poly.entity_id
_entity_poly.type
_entity_poly.pdbx_seq_one_letter_code
_entity_poly.pdbx_strand_id
1 'polypeptide(L)'
;MSNFTEMDSYLFGQATHYEIYEKLGAHVCKKDGKKGVIFDLWAPHAKQVFVIGQFNDWNETSHEMEKLGADKNGIFELFIEGVKEESLYKYLIITEDGRKLYKADPYASYAELRPGTASAVYDTSNFKWTDKRWMNARAKKTEEDVYKEPIAIYECHPGSWTRHPGRNDDGFYTYEELAKKLVPYVKEMGYTHIELMGIAEYPYDGSWGYQVTGYYAPTSRYGKPDEFAAFVNECHKEGIGVILDWVPAHFPKDAHGLAEFDGEPLYEYPDPRKGEHSDWGTKIFNYEKNEIKNFLIGSALMWVEKYHVDGLRVDAVASMLYLDYGKQNGDWVPNKFGGNKNLEAVEFFKHINTVVLGRNHGTLMIAEESTAWPKVTGKAIDDGLNFTYKWNMGWMHDFLDYMKLDPYFRKNNHNKMTFAMSYNESEKYILVLSHDEVVHLKCSMINKMPGYEVDKFKNLMAGYAFMMGHPGKKLLFMGQEFAQLQEWSEKRELDWYLLENPKHKYMQDWVKALLHLYQENKSMYELDHSWKGFEWINANDADRSIYSFVRRSEDGKNNMLFVINFTPMERIDYRVGVPEKKTYKLVLNSDSTRFGGDAANKKTSYKAEEKECDKKRYSFAYPLPAYGVAIFKF
;
A
#
# COMPACT_ATOMS: atom_id res chain seq x y z
N MET A 1 -24.93 12.66 -32.32
CA MET A 1 -24.36 13.50 -31.23
C MET A 1 -23.06 12.86 -30.81
N SER A 2 -22.04 13.65 -30.47
CA SER A 2 -20.77 13.15 -29.93
C SER A 2 -21.02 12.39 -28.61
N ASN A 3 -20.18 11.40 -28.31
CA ASN A 3 -20.17 10.70 -27.03
C ASN A 3 -19.70 11.62 -25.90
N PHE A 4 -18.72 12.49 -26.22
CA PHE A 4 -18.23 13.52 -25.30
C PHE A 4 -19.09 14.78 -25.37
N THR A 5 -19.84 15.06 -24.30
CA THR A 5 -20.82 16.16 -24.24
C THR A 5 -20.21 17.48 -23.76
N GLU A 6 -20.99 18.58 -23.78
CA GLU A 6 -20.51 19.90 -23.31
C GLU A 6 -20.33 19.88 -21.80
N MET A 7 -21.21 19.16 -21.10
CA MET A 7 -21.11 18.94 -19.67
C MET A 7 -19.86 18.12 -19.32
N ASP A 8 -19.55 17.08 -20.09
CA ASP A 8 -18.34 16.28 -19.87
C ASP A 8 -17.08 17.16 -19.99
N SER A 9 -17.00 18.00 -21.03
CA SER A 9 -15.91 18.97 -21.20
C SER A 9 -15.81 19.96 -20.04
N TYR A 10 -16.94 20.52 -19.61
CA TYR A 10 -16.99 21.46 -18.49
C TYR A 10 -16.49 20.82 -17.19
N LEU A 11 -16.99 19.63 -16.85
CA LEU A 11 -16.60 18.92 -15.63
C LEU A 11 -15.12 18.51 -15.66
N PHE A 12 -14.63 18.09 -16.83
CA PHE A 12 -13.23 17.73 -17.03
C PHE A 12 -12.30 18.94 -16.80
N GLY A 13 -12.63 20.09 -17.38
CA GLY A 13 -11.90 21.36 -17.16
C GLY A 13 -12.02 21.93 -15.74
N GLN A 14 -12.93 21.41 -14.92
CA GLN A 14 -13.09 21.76 -13.49
C GLN A 14 -12.53 20.70 -12.53
N ALA A 15 -11.91 19.63 -13.03
CA ALA A 15 -11.44 18.49 -12.23
C ALA A 15 -12.55 17.77 -11.43
N THR A 16 -13.80 17.84 -11.90
CA THR A 16 -14.97 17.28 -11.20
C THR A 16 -15.72 16.23 -12.01
N HIS A 17 -15.17 15.79 -13.15
CA HIS A 17 -15.71 14.65 -13.89
C HIS A 17 -15.24 13.34 -13.24
N TYR A 18 -15.89 12.93 -12.16
CA TYR A 18 -15.47 11.77 -11.36
C TYR A 18 -15.59 10.41 -12.08
N GLU A 19 -16.37 10.35 -13.16
CA GLU A 19 -16.54 9.17 -14.02
C GLU A 19 -15.87 9.35 -15.39
N ILE A 20 -14.78 10.13 -15.48
CA ILE A 20 -14.13 10.46 -16.76
C ILE A 20 -13.67 9.23 -17.54
N TYR A 21 -13.38 8.13 -16.83
CA TYR A 21 -13.02 6.83 -17.41
C TYR A 21 -14.16 6.13 -18.15
N GLU A 22 -15.42 6.57 -18.01
CA GLU A 22 -16.54 6.09 -18.83
C GLU A 22 -16.65 6.83 -20.18
N LYS A 23 -15.83 7.88 -20.35
CA LYS A 23 -15.85 8.77 -21.51
C LYS A 23 -14.57 8.67 -22.31
N LEU A 24 -13.43 9.01 -21.70
CA LEU A 24 -12.13 8.92 -22.35
C LEU A 24 -11.66 7.46 -22.44
N GLY A 25 -10.87 7.15 -23.46
CA GLY A 25 -10.39 5.82 -23.74
C GLY A 25 -11.17 5.13 -24.87
N ALA A 26 -11.15 3.80 -24.87
CA ALA A 26 -11.83 2.96 -25.85
C ALA A 26 -13.03 2.22 -25.22
N HIS A 27 -14.25 2.56 -25.65
CA HIS A 27 -15.49 2.03 -25.09
C HIS A 27 -16.29 1.24 -26.11
N VAL A 28 -16.62 -0.01 -25.80
CA VAL A 28 -17.51 -0.84 -26.63
C VAL A 28 -18.91 -0.24 -26.58
N CYS A 29 -19.46 0.12 -27.73
CA CYS A 29 -20.77 0.78 -27.79
C CYS A 29 -21.56 0.41 -29.06
N LYS A 30 -22.77 0.95 -29.16
CA LYS A 30 -23.58 0.90 -30.38
C LYS A 30 -23.89 2.32 -30.85
N LYS A 31 -23.47 2.67 -32.07
CA LYS A 31 -23.76 3.96 -32.73
C LYS A 31 -24.55 3.68 -34.00
N ASP A 32 -25.71 4.31 -34.15
CA ASP A 32 -26.61 4.14 -35.31
C ASP A 32 -26.94 2.67 -35.64
N GLY A 33 -27.14 1.85 -34.61
CA GLY A 33 -27.47 0.42 -34.72
C GLY A 33 -26.27 -0.50 -34.99
N LYS A 34 -25.07 0.05 -35.21
CA LYS A 34 -23.83 -0.69 -35.49
C LYS A 34 -23.03 -0.90 -34.20
N LYS A 35 -22.56 -2.12 -33.97
CA LYS A 35 -21.66 -2.44 -32.85
C LYS A 35 -20.23 -2.07 -33.22
N GLY A 36 -19.55 -1.36 -32.34
CA GLY A 36 -18.18 -0.93 -32.55
C GLY A 36 -17.55 -0.43 -31.26
N VAL A 37 -16.50 0.36 -31.41
CA VAL A 37 -15.79 1.00 -30.31
C VAL A 37 -15.73 2.49 -30.59
N ILE A 38 -16.03 3.29 -29.57
CA ILE A 38 -15.77 4.72 -29.59
C ILE A 38 -14.46 5.01 -28.88
N PHE A 39 -13.61 5.80 -29.52
CA PHE A 39 -12.32 6.24 -29.02
C PHE A 39 -12.41 7.73 -28.76
N ASP A 40 -12.13 8.14 -27.53
CA ASP A 40 -12.09 9.53 -27.11
C ASP A 40 -10.72 9.83 -26.48
N LEU A 41 -10.02 10.84 -27.01
CA LEU A 41 -8.67 11.20 -26.57
C LEU A 41 -8.53 12.71 -26.31
N TRP A 42 -7.90 13.06 -25.20
CA TRP A 42 -7.48 14.44 -24.92
C TRP A 42 -6.06 14.70 -25.45
N ALA A 43 -5.93 15.55 -26.46
CA ALA A 43 -4.66 15.90 -27.09
C ALA A 43 -4.71 17.32 -27.70
N PRO A 44 -4.84 18.37 -26.87
CA PRO A 44 -5.18 19.72 -27.34
C PRO A 44 -4.18 20.32 -28.32
N HIS A 45 -2.89 20.02 -28.21
CA HIS A 45 -1.84 20.55 -29.09
C HIS A 45 -1.64 19.71 -30.36
N ALA A 46 -2.29 18.55 -30.46
CA ALA A 46 -2.19 17.71 -31.64
C ALA A 46 -2.82 18.40 -32.86
N LYS A 47 -2.13 18.27 -34.00
CA LYS A 47 -2.60 18.69 -35.31
C LYS A 47 -3.60 17.69 -35.88
N GLN A 48 -3.24 16.39 -35.86
CA GLN A 48 -4.10 15.29 -36.28
C GLN A 48 -3.87 14.08 -35.38
N VAL A 49 -4.90 13.26 -35.19
CA VAL A 49 -4.82 12.00 -34.44
C VAL A 49 -5.47 10.89 -35.27
N PHE A 50 -4.84 9.72 -35.31
CA PHE A 50 -5.37 8.52 -35.94
C PHE A 50 -5.41 7.38 -34.93
N VAL A 51 -6.43 6.53 -35.02
CA VAL A 51 -6.46 5.24 -34.30
C VAL A 51 -5.88 4.16 -35.20
N ILE A 52 -4.72 3.61 -34.83
CA ILE A 52 -4.07 2.52 -35.58
C ILE A 52 -4.13 1.24 -34.76
N GLY A 53 -4.32 0.09 -35.40
CA GLY A 53 -4.41 -1.18 -34.68
C GLY A 53 -4.60 -2.38 -35.58
N GLN A 54 -4.82 -3.54 -34.96
CA GLN A 54 -5.01 -4.80 -35.69
C GLN A 54 -6.16 -4.77 -36.70
N PHE A 55 -7.23 -4.02 -36.41
CA PHE A 55 -8.42 -3.93 -37.27
C PHE A 55 -8.20 -3.13 -38.56
N ASN A 56 -7.08 -2.42 -38.69
CA ASN A 56 -6.73 -1.66 -39.89
C ASN A 56 -5.29 -1.94 -40.35
N ASP A 57 -4.72 -3.08 -39.96
CA ASP A 57 -3.34 -3.47 -40.27
C ASP A 57 -2.29 -2.40 -39.89
N TRP A 58 -2.54 -1.66 -38.81
CA TRP A 58 -1.73 -0.54 -38.34
C TRP A 58 -1.58 0.60 -39.38
N ASN A 59 -2.57 0.78 -40.25
CA ASN A 59 -2.54 1.78 -41.31
C ASN A 59 -2.69 3.21 -40.77
N GLU A 60 -1.59 3.95 -40.83
CA GLU A 60 -1.41 5.33 -40.34
C GLU A 60 -2.27 6.41 -40.99
N THR A 61 -3.03 6.11 -42.06
CA THR A 61 -3.82 7.12 -42.79
C THR A 61 -5.30 6.80 -42.86
N SER A 62 -5.76 5.73 -42.21
CA SER A 62 -7.11 5.18 -42.45
C SER A 62 -8.20 5.68 -41.51
N HIS A 63 -7.89 5.83 -40.22
CA HIS A 63 -8.87 6.08 -39.16
C HIS A 63 -8.53 7.38 -38.42
N GLU A 64 -8.60 8.50 -39.14
CA GLU A 64 -8.43 9.84 -38.58
C GLU A 64 -9.56 10.18 -37.60
N MET A 65 -9.23 10.75 -36.45
CA MET A 65 -10.18 11.19 -35.43
C MET A 65 -10.63 12.62 -35.68
N GLU A 66 -11.89 12.91 -35.37
CA GLU A 66 -12.44 14.27 -35.45
C GLU A 66 -12.08 15.05 -34.19
N LYS A 67 -11.35 16.18 -34.33
CA LYS A 67 -11.19 17.14 -33.23
C LYS A 67 -12.53 17.81 -33.01
N LEU A 68 -13.13 17.58 -31.84
CA LEU A 68 -14.42 18.16 -31.51
C LEU A 68 -14.33 19.69 -31.36
N GLY A 69 -15.48 20.37 -31.34
CA GLY A 69 -15.59 21.83 -31.29
C GLY A 69 -14.73 22.49 -30.20
N ALA A 70 -14.43 23.79 -30.36
CA ALA A 70 -13.53 24.53 -29.47
C ALA A 70 -13.97 24.50 -27.98
N ASP A 71 -15.25 24.29 -27.71
CA ASP A 71 -15.84 24.10 -26.38
C ASP A 71 -15.48 22.76 -25.71
N LYS A 72 -14.89 21.82 -26.47
CA LYS A 72 -14.50 20.48 -26.01
C LYS A 72 -13.03 20.36 -25.64
N ASN A 73 -12.34 21.48 -25.43
CA ASN A 73 -11.00 21.50 -24.82
C ASN A 73 -9.95 20.57 -25.48
N GLY A 74 -10.02 20.41 -26.81
CA GLY A 74 -9.03 19.62 -27.56
C GLY A 74 -9.25 18.11 -27.54
N ILE A 75 -10.49 17.66 -27.32
CA ILE A 75 -10.87 16.24 -27.40
C ILE A 75 -11.00 15.80 -28.87
N PHE A 76 -10.49 14.62 -29.17
CA PHE A 76 -10.64 13.91 -30.44
C PHE A 76 -11.57 12.71 -30.25
N GLU A 77 -12.51 12.49 -31.16
CA GLU A 77 -13.47 11.36 -31.14
C GLU A 77 -13.43 10.57 -32.45
N LEU A 78 -13.53 9.24 -32.37
CA LEU A 78 -13.81 8.38 -33.53
C LEU A 78 -14.60 7.14 -33.13
N PHE A 79 -15.65 6.82 -33.89
CA PHE A 79 -16.33 5.53 -33.79
C PHE A 79 -15.88 4.60 -34.91
N ILE A 80 -15.47 3.38 -34.57
CA ILE A 80 -15.04 2.36 -35.51
C ILE A 80 -15.93 1.12 -35.38
N GLU A 81 -16.64 0.79 -36.45
CA GLU A 81 -17.49 -0.40 -36.52
C GLU A 81 -16.65 -1.69 -36.58
N GLY A 82 -17.13 -2.75 -35.92
CA GLY A 82 -16.56 -4.10 -36.08
C GLY A 82 -15.22 -4.36 -35.38
N VAL A 83 -14.68 -3.40 -34.61
CA VAL A 83 -13.54 -3.63 -33.73
C VAL A 83 -13.90 -4.71 -32.70
N LYS A 84 -13.02 -5.70 -32.54
CA LYS A 84 -13.22 -6.82 -31.63
C LYS A 84 -12.63 -6.49 -30.26
N GLU A 85 -13.17 -7.13 -29.24
CA GLU A 85 -12.53 -7.16 -27.93
C GLU A 85 -11.12 -7.76 -28.03
N GLU A 86 -10.23 -7.31 -27.17
CA GLU A 86 -8.78 -7.58 -27.14
C GLU A 86 -8.00 -7.10 -28.38
N SER A 87 -8.65 -6.42 -29.34
CA SER A 87 -7.92 -5.82 -30.47
C SER A 87 -6.94 -4.78 -29.98
N LEU A 88 -5.68 -4.96 -30.38
CA LEU A 88 -4.59 -4.03 -30.04
C LEU A 88 -4.70 -2.74 -30.87
N TYR A 89 -4.49 -1.60 -30.23
CA TYR A 89 -4.49 -0.29 -30.84
C TYR A 89 -3.52 0.69 -30.17
N LYS A 90 -3.23 1.78 -30.88
CA LYS A 90 -2.49 2.96 -30.41
C LYS A 90 -3.09 4.22 -31.04
N TYR A 91 -2.76 5.36 -30.46
CA TYR A 91 -2.94 6.65 -31.11
C TYR A 91 -1.67 7.03 -31.87
N LEU A 92 -1.81 7.33 -33.16
CA LEU A 92 -0.80 8.05 -33.93
C LEU A 92 -1.13 9.52 -33.88
N ILE A 93 -0.29 10.30 -33.22
CA ILE A 93 -0.44 11.76 -33.09
C ILE A 93 0.54 12.45 -34.03
N ILE A 94 0.00 13.31 -34.91
CA ILE A 94 0.77 14.23 -35.73
C ILE A 94 0.80 15.57 -34.99
N THR A 95 2.00 16.01 -34.65
CA THR A 95 2.23 17.30 -33.99
C THR A 95 2.25 18.45 -35.00
N GLU A 96 2.19 19.70 -34.52
CA GLU A 96 2.25 20.89 -35.39
C GLU A 96 3.56 20.97 -36.21
N ASP A 97 4.68 20.50 -35.65
CA ASP A 97 5.97 20.45 -36.33
C ASP A 97 6.15 19.25 -37.29
N GLY A 98 5.15 18.37 -37.36
CA GLY A 98 5.12 17.22 -38.26
C GLY A 98 5.72 15.93 -37.70
N ARG A 99 6.20 15.89 -36.45
CA ARG A 99 6.58 14.64 -35.79
C ARG A 99 5.38 13.69 -35.66
N LYS A 100 5.66 12.39 -35.81
CA LYS A 100 4.74 11.29 -35.54
C LYS A 100 5.03 10.67 -34.18
N LEU A 101 4.04 10.67 -33.29
CA LEU A 101 4.13 10.05 -31.96
C LEU A 101 3.19 8.85 -31.90
N TYR A 102 3.67 7.72 -31.39
CA TYR A 102 2.89 6.49 -31.25
C TYR A 102 2.63 6.24 -29.77
N LYS A 103 1.42 6.54 -29.33
CA LYS A 103 1.04 6.56 -27.91
C LYS A 103 0.11 5.41 -27.56
N ALA A 104 0.35 4.80 -26.40
CA ALA A 104 -0.67 4.01 -25.72
C ALA A 104 -1.79 4.95 -25.26
N ASP A 105 -3.00 4.43 -25.13
CA ASP A 105 -4.14 5.17 -24.60
C ASP A 105 -3.94 5.43 -23.09
N PRO A 106 -3.90 6.70 -22.63
CA PRO A 106 -3.80 7.03 -21.22
C PRO A 106 -4.93 6.42 -20.35
N TYR A 107 -6.09 6.20 -20.94
CA TYR A 107 -7.32 5.68 -20.34
C TYR A 107 -7.61 4.23 -20.76
N ALA A 108 -6.61 3.50 -21.26
CA ALA A 108 -6.78 2.09 -21.61
C ALA A 108 -7.29 1.27 -20.42
N SER A 109 -8.31 0.44 -20.65
CA SER A 109 -8.78 -0.55 -19.67
C SER A 109 -7.96 -1.85 -19.68
N TYR A 110 -7.20 -2.09 -20.76
CA TYR A 110 -6.31 -3.23 -20.92
C TYR A 110 -5.11 -2.90 -21.80
N ALA A 111 -4.01 -3.63 -21.63
CA ALA A 111 -2.75 -3.41 -22.32
C ALA A 111 -2.14 -4.72 -22.83
N GLU A 112 -1.31 -4.61 -23.87
CA GLU A 112 -0.47 -5.70 -24.35
C GLU A 112 0.60 -6.09 -23.31
N LEU A 113 0.91 -7.39 -23.23
CA LEU A 113 1.99 -7.86 -22.36
C LEU A 113 3.34 -7.25 -22.76
N ARG A 114 4.01 -6.63 -21.78
CA ARG A 114 5.37 -6.08 -21.96
C ARG A 114 6.35 -7.13 -22.53
N PRO A 115 7.24 -6.76 -23.47
CA PRO A 115 7.60 -5.40 -23.88
C PRO A 115 6.67 -4.78 -24.94
N GLY A 116 5.55 -5.43 -25.26
CA GLY A 116 4.45 -4.80 -26.00
C GLY A 116 3.97 -3.51 -25.34
N THR A 117 3.45 -2.59 -26.15
CA THR A 117 3.09 -1.23 -25.71
C THR A 117 1.76 -0.76 -26.29
N ALA A 118 1.03 -1.63 -26.99
CA ALA A 118 -0.30 -1.31 -27.47
C ALA A 118 -1.31 -1.35 -26.31
N SER A 119 -2.32 -0.49 -26.39
CA SER A 119 -3.53 -0.65 -25.61
C SER A 119 -4.41 -1.72 -26.25
N ALA A 120 -5.28 -2.33 -25.48
CA ALA A 120 -6.22 -3.34 -25.96
C ALA A 120 -7.65 -2.92 -25.62
N VAL A 121 -8.57 -3.06 -26.57
CA VAL A 121 -9.99 -2.82 -26.32
C VAL A 121 -10.50 -3.88 -25.35
N TYR A 122 -11.11 -3.48 -24.24
CA TYR A 122 -11.66 -4.44 -23.26
C TYR A 122 -12.92 -3.88 -22.60
N ASP A 123 -13.99 -4.67 -22.56
CA ASP A 123 -15.26 -4.28 -21.92
C ASP A 123 -15.32 -4.81 -20.49
N THR A 124 -14.92 -3.96 -19.55
CA THR A 124 -14.89 -4.27 -18.10
C THR A 124 -16.28 -4.33 -17.46
N SER A 125 -17.36 -4.10 -18.20
CA SER A 125 -18.73 -4.09 -17.63
C SER A 125 -19.33 -5.49 -17.47
N ASN A 126 -18.68 -6.52 -18.04
CA ASN A 126 -19.23 -7.87 -18.11
C ASN A 126 -18.99 -8.71 -16.84
N PHE A 127 -18.05 -8.32 -15.97
CA PHE A 127 -17.76 -9.06 -14.74
C PHE A 127 -18.93 -9.01 -13.75
N LYS A 128 -19.27 -10.17 -13.18
CA LYS A 128 -20.39 -10.31 -12.23
C LYS A 128 -19.90 -10.45 -10.79
N TRP A 129 -19.91 -9.34 -10.07
CA TRP A 129 -19.57 -9.28 -8.65
C TRP A 129 -20.53 -10.08 -7.76
N THR A 130 -19.99 -10.71 -6.72
CA THR A 130 -20.74 -11.48 -5.70
C THR A 130 -20.48 -11.01 -4.27
N ASP A 131 -19.73 -9.92 -4.12
CA ASP A 131 -19.23 -9.36 -2.86
C ASP A 131 -20.19 -8.35 -2.20
N LYS A 132 -21.44 -8.27 -2.65
CA LYS A 132 -22.43 -7.30 -2.15
C LYS A 132 -22.53 -7.24 -0.62
N ARG A 133 -22.32 -8.36 0.08
CA ARG A 133 -22.29 -8.41 1.55
C ARG A 133 -21.14 -7.58 2.12
N TRP A 134 -19.93 -7.70 1.54
CA TRP A 134 -18.74 -6.94 1.92
C TRP A 134 -18.94 -5.45 1.66
N MET A 135 -19.31 -5.08 0.42
CA MET A 135 -19.49 -3.68 0.03
C MET A 135 -20.56 -2.96 0.88
N ASN A 136 -21.67 -3.64 1.18
CA ASN A 136 -22.70 -3.09 2.07
C ASN A 136 -22.24 -2.95 3.52
N ALA A 137 -21.36 -3.84 4.01
CA ALA A 137 -20.80 -3.72 5.36
C ALA A 137 -19.81 -2.56 5.42
N ARG A 138 -18.93 -2.42 4.41
CA ARG A 138 -17.97 -1.31 4.27
C ARG A 138 -18.68 0.04 4.23
N ALA A 139 -19.70 0.19 3.39
CA ALA A 139 -20.42 1.46 3.21
C ALA A 139 -21.19 1.93 4.45
N LYS A 140 -21.45 1.04 5.42
CA LYS A 140 -22.12 1.36 6.70
C LYS A 140 -21.16 1.83 7.78
N LYS A 141 -19.85 1.66 7.58
CA LYS A 141 -18.84 2.09 8.55
C LYS A 141 -18.88 3.60 8.67
N THR A 142 -18.94 4.08 9.89
CA THR A 142 -18.61 5.47 10.19
C THR A 142 -17.10 5.66 10.10
N GLU A 143 -16.65 6.90 10.05
CA GLU A 143 -15.22 7.19 10.11
C GLU A 143 -14.56 6.63 11.38
N GLU A 144 -15.23 6.72 12.53
CA GLU A 144 -14.70 6.22 13.79
C GLU A 144 -14.56 4.69 13.78
N ASP A 145 -15.49 3.97 13.14
CA ASP A 145 -15.43 2.51 13.02
C ASP A 145 -14.15 2.07 12.29
N VAL A 146 -13.70 2.82 11.28
CA VAL A 146 -12.47 2.53 10.52
C VAL A 146 -11.24 2.49 11.44
N TYR A 147 -11.17 3.37 12.44
CA TYR A 147 -10.05 3.43 13.38
C TYR A 147 -10.13 2.37 14.48
N LYS A 148 -11.35 1.89 14.78
CA LYS A 148 -11.61 0.89 15.81
C LYS A 148 -11.53 -0.56 15.32
N GLU A 149 -11.27 -0.81 14.04
CA GLU A 149 -11.14 -2.15 13.48
C GLU A 149 -9.69 -2.66 13.44
N PRO A 150 -9.48 -4.00 13.42
CA PRO A 150 -8.16 -4.57 13.22
C PRO A 150 -7.70 -4.41 11.76
N ILE A 151 -6.55 -3.77 11.56
CA ILE A 151 -5.88 -3.69 10.25
C ILE A 151 -4.50 -4.32 10.36
N ALA A 152 -4.35 -5.49 9.75
CA ALA A 152 -3.09 -6.19 9.56
C ALA A 152 -2.94 -6.51 8.08
N ILE A 153 -1.96 -5.87 7.45
CA ILE A 153 -1.74 -5.84 6.01
C ILE A 153 -0.61 -6.80 5.65
N TYR A 154 -0.88 -7.70 4.69
CA TYR A 154 0.14 -8.48 4.00
C TYR A 154 0.50 -7.74 2.71
N GLU A 155 1.64 -7.06 2.69
CA GLU A 155 2.15 -6.38 1.50
C GLU A 155 2.77 -7.42 0.55
N CYS A 156 2.36 -7.39 -0.72
CA CYS A 156 2.65 -8.44 -1.69
C CYS A 156 2.95 -7.86 -3.07
N HIS A 157 4.06 -8.29 -3.67
CA HIS A 157 4.35 -8.11 -5.09
C HIS A 157 3.97 -9.40 -5.86
N PRO A 158 2.87 -9.40 -6.65
CA PRO A 158 2.31 -10.63 -7.22
C PRO A 158 3.29 -11.42 -8.10
N GLY A 159 4.12 -10.73 -8.89
CA GLY A 159 5.06 -11.36 -9.83
C GLY A 159 6.24 -12.09 -9.19
N SER A 160 6.42 -11.95 -7.87
CA SER A 160 7.51 -12.60 -7.12
C SER A 160 7.05 -13.31 -5.86
N TRP A 161 5.75 -13.36 -5.57
CA TRP A 161 5.25 -14.11 -4.42
C TRP A 161 5.46 -15.62 -4.63
N THR A 162 5.03 -16.14 -5.77
CA THR A 162 5.28 -17.52 -6.23
C THR A 162 5.39 -17.55 -7.74
N ARG A 163 6.13 -18.52 -8.29
CA ARG A 163 6.29 -18.72 -9.74
C ARG A 163 6.10 -20.17 -10.11
N HIS A 164 5.68 -20.41 -11.36
CA HIS A 164 5.54 -21.75 -11.89
C HIS A 164 6.91 -22.30 -12.31
N PRO A 165 7.38 -23.42 -11.73
CA PRO A 165 8.67 -23.97 -12.09
C PRO A 165 8.65 -24.56 -13.50
N GLY A 166 9.76 -24.39 -14.23
CA GLY A 166 9.98 -25.08 -15.52
C GLY A 166 9.14 -24.58 -16.69
N ARG A 167 8.52 -23.39 -16.60
CA ARG A 167 7.85 -22.76 -17.74
C ARG A 167 8.84 -22.07 -18.68
N ASN A 168 8.44 -21.94 -19.94
CA ASN A 168 9.19 -21.24 -20.98
C ASN A 168 8.88 -19.72 -21.03
N ASP A 169 7.87 -19.26 -20.28
CA ASP A 169 7.54 -17.84 -20.08
C ASP A 169 8.11 -17.33 -18.74
N ASP A 170 7.75 -16.12 -18.33
CA ASP A 170 8.21 -15.50 -17.07
C ASP A 170 7.78 -16.28 -15.80
N GLY A 171 6.89 -17.25 -15.93
CA GLY A 171 6.43 -18.10 -14.83
C GLY A 171 5.52 -17.42 -13.83
N PHE A 172 4.95 -16.25 -14.17
CA PHE A 172 4.01 -15.55 -13.29
C PHE A 172 2.75 -16.36 -13.03
N TYR A 173 2.19 -16.19 -11.84
CA TYR A 173 0.86 -16.67 -11.53
C TYR A 173 -0.17 -15.70 -12.09
N THR A 174 -1.28 -16.23 -12.60
CA THR A 174 -2.41 -15.38 -12.99
C THR A 174 -3.16 -14.88 -11.76
N TYR A 175 -3.99 -13.85 -11.92
CA TYR A 175 -4.87 -13.36 -10.86
C TYR A 175 -5.78 -14.47 -10.31
N GLU A 176 -6.28 -15.37 -11.16
CA GLU A 176 -7.07 -16.52 -10.71
C GLU A 176 -6.27 -17.53 -9.88
N GLU A 177 -5.00 -17.76 -10.23
CA GLU A 177 -4.13 -18.66 -9.48
C GLU A 177 -3.72 -18.04 -8.15
N LEU A 178 -3.44 -16.74 -8.13
CA LEU A 178 -3.24 -15.96 -6.91
C LEU A 178 -4.48 -16.01 -6.02
N ALA A 179 -5.69 -15.87 -6.57
CA ALA A 179 -6.92 -15.97 -5.81
C ALA A 179 -7.03 -17.33 -5.09
N LYS A 180 -6.62 -18.42 -5.75
CA LYS A 180 -6.65 -19.78 -5.19
C LYS A 180 -5.56 -20.08 -4.17
N LYS A 181 -4.44 -19.35 -4.17
CA LYS A 181 -3.29 -19.62 -3.29
C LYS A 181 -3.03 -18.54 -2.25
N LEU A 182 -2.97 -17.28 -2.68
CA LEU A 182 -2.66 -16.15 -1.80
C LEU A 182 -3.82 -15.87 -0.84
N VAL A 183 -5.07 -15.89 -1.30
CA VAL A 183 -6.23 -15.57 -0.44
C VAL A 183 -6.36 -16.57 0.72
N PRO A 184 -6.32 -17.91 0.50
CA PRO A 184 -6.32 -18.86 1.62
C PRO A 184 -5.12 -18.71 2.55
N TYR A 185 -3.92 -18.42 2.02
CA TYR A 185 -2.71 -18.21 2.82
C TYR A 185 -2.87 -17.01 3.77
N VAL A 186 -3.28 -15.86 3.23
CA VAL A 186 -3.52 -14.62 3.98
C VAL A 186 -4.61 -14.82 5.04
N LYS A 187 -5.68 -15.52 4.68
CA LYS A 187 -6.77 -15.88 5.59
C LYS A 187 -6.28 -16.76 6.74
N GLU A 188 -5.52 -17.81 6.41
CA GLU A 188 -4.97 -18.74 7.39
C GLU A 188 -4.04 -18.02 8.38
N MET A 189 -3.15 -17.17 7.86
CA MET A 189 -2.21 -16.40 8.68
C MET A 189 -2.92 -15.43 9.64
N GLY A 190 -4.10 -14.94 9.28
CA GLY A 190 -4.84 -13.96 10.07
C GLY A 190 -4.47 -12.53 9.72
N TYR A 191 -4.17 -12.24 8.45
CA TYR A 191 -4.19 -10.87 7.96
C TYR A 191 -5.63 -10.43 7.67
N THR A 192 -5.89 -9.12 7.69
CA THR A 192 -7.20 -8.57 7.35
C THR A 192 -7.22 -7.91 5.98
N HIS A 193 -6.05 -7.53 5.46
CA HIS A 193 -5.91 -6.90 4.15
C HIS A 193 -4.70 -7.44 3.39
N ILE A 194 -4.75 -7.36 2.06
CA ILE A 194 -3.61 -7.51 1.15
C ILE A 194 -3.35 -6.14 0.54
N GLU A 195 -2.10 -5.68 0.60
CA GLU A 195 -1.64 -4.49 -0.14
C GLU A 195 -0.82 -4.96 -1.34
N LEU A 196 -1.28 -4.62 -2.55
CA LEU A 196 -0.67 -5.09 -3.79
C LEU A 196 0.18 -4.00 -4.44
N MET A 197 1.41 -4.38 -4.74
CA MET A 197 2.35 -3.58 -5.52
C MET A 197 2.23 -3.90 -7.01
N GLY A 198 2.48 -2.91 -7.87
CA GLY A 198 2.61 -3.10 -9.31
C GLY A 198 1.41 -3.71 -10.00
N ILE A 199 0.24 -3.12 -9.77
CA ILE A 199 -1.01 -3.50 -10.43
C ILE A 199 -1.32 -2.60 -11.62
N ALA A 200 -1.23 -1.27 -11.53
CA ALA A 200 -1.41 -0.42 -12.72
C ALA A 200 -0.30 -0.71 -13.75
N GLU A 201 -0.62 -0.75 -15.05
CA GLU A 201 0.32 -1.22 -16.09
C GLU A 201 1.62 -0.41 -16.17
N TYR A 202 2.75 -1.11 -16.29
CA TYR A 202 4.10 -0.56 -16.20
C TYR A 202 5.07 -1.35 -17.11
N PRO A 203 6.06 -0.71 -17.74
CA PRO A 203 6.88 -1.36 -18.77
C PRO A 203 8.02 -2.23 -18.23
N TYR A 204 8.47 -2.00 -16.99
CA TYR A 204 9.69 -2.60 -16.46
C TYR A 204 9.51 -3.26 -15.09
N ASP A 205 9.76 -4.57 -15.00
CA ASP A 205 9.60 -5.33 -13.73
C ASP A 205 10.44 -4.80 -12.57
N GLY A 206 11.66 -4.34 -12.87
CA GLY A 206 12.57 -3.81 -11.86
C GLY A 206 12.14 -2.48 -11.27
N SER A 207 11.08 -1.85 -11.79
CA SER A 207 10.44 -0.71 -11.12
C SER A 207 9.48 -1.14 -10.01
N TRP A 208 9.19 -2.44 -9.90
CA TRP A 208 8.23 -3.05 -8.98
C TRP A 208 6.79 -2.53 -9.13
N GLY A 209 6.52 -1.80 -10.21
CA GLY A 209 5.25 -1.12 -10.43
C GLY A 209 5.27 0.40 -10.23
N TYR A 210 6.33 0.97 -9.66
CA TYR A 210 6.38 2.40 -9.34
C TYR A 210 6.66 3.33 -10.53
N GLN A 211 6.81 2.78 -11.74
CA GLN A 211 6.95 3.55 -12.98
C GLN A 211 5.81 3.21 -13.93
N VAL A 212 4.62 3.72 -13.62
CA VAL A 212 3.36 3.40 -14.31
C VAL A 212 3.26 4.12 -15.65
N THR A 213 2.78 3.42 -16.68
CA THR A 213 2.40 4.01 -17.97
C THR A 213 0.91 3.83 -18.31
N GLY A 214 0.22 2.86 -17.71
CA GLY A 214 -1.22 2.62 -17.90
C GLY A 214 -1.97 2.69 -16.58
N TYR A 215 -2.44 3.88 -16.21
CA TYR A 215 -3.07 4.16 -14.92
C TYR A 215 -4.46 3.53 -14.74
N TYR A 216 -5.10 3.17 -15.85
CA TYR A 216 -6.48 2.68 -15.89
C TYR A 216 -6.61 1.17 -16.17
N ALA A 217 -5.48 0.47 -16.32
CA ALA A 217 -5.46 -0.96 -16.63
C ALA A 217 -4.70 -1.74 -15.54
N PRO A 218 -5.26 -2.85 -15.03
CA PRO A 218 -4.45 -3.82 -14.31
C PRO A 218 -3.43 -4.44 -15.27
N THR A 219 -2.22 -4.68 -14.79
CA THR A 219 -1.12 -5.16 -15.61
C THR A 219 -1.47 -6.50 -16.20
N SER A 220 -1.18 -6.62 -17.49
CA SER A 220 -1.42 -7.80 -18.30
C SER A 220 -0.54 -8.99 -17.92
N ARG A 221 0.51 -8.77 -17.11
CA ARG A 221 1.43 -9.82 -16.60
C ARG A 221 0.71 -11.00 -15.94
N TYR A 222 -0.40 -10.72 -15.25
CA TYR A 222 -1.11 -11.70 -14.44
C TYR A 222 -2.48 -12.07 -15.03
N GLY A 223 -2.81 -11.62 -16.25
CA GLY A 223 -4.06 -11.95 -16.91
C GLY A 223 -4.90 -10.72 -17.28
N LYS A 224 -6.20 -10.94 -17.43
CA LYS A 224 -7.16 -9.94 -17.92
C LYS A 224 -7.78 -9.10 -16.80
N PRO A 225 -8.38 -7.94 -17.12
CA PRO A 225 -9.12 -7.13 -16.15
C PRO A 225 -10.15 -7.88 -15.31
N ASP A 226 -10.93 -8.77 -15.94
CA ASP A 226 -11.94 -9.57 -15.23
C ASP A 226 -11.33 -10.58 -14.25
N GLU A 227 -10.11 -11.05 -14.52
CA GLU A 227 -9.40 -11.95 -13.61
C GLU A 227 -8.91 -11.18 -12.37
N PHE A 228 -8.47 -9.93 -12.52
CA PHE A 228 -8.18 -9.06 -11.37
C PHE A 228 -9.45 -8.76 -10.55
N ALA A 229 -10.57 -8.44 -11.22
CA ALA A 229 -11.86 -8.30 -10.55
C ALA A 229 -12.27 -9.59 -9.81
N ALA A 230 -12.02 -10.76 -10.39
CA ALA A 230 -12.23 -12.06 -9.75
C ALA A 230 -11.37 -12.26 -8.50
N PHE A 231 -10.10 -11.84 -8.53
CA PHE A 231 -9.21 -11.87 -7.37
C PHE A 231 -9.75 -11.01 -6.21
N VAL A 232 -10.15 -9.77 -6.48
CA VAL A 232 -10.72 -8.87 -5.46
C VAL A 232 -12.03 -9.44 -4.91
N ASN A 233 -12.92 -9.94 -5.78
CA ASN A 233 -14.16 -10.57 -5.39
C ASN A 233 -13.94 -11.80 -4.48
N GLU A 234 -12.89 -12.58 -4.72
CA GLU A 234 -12.53 -13.71 -3.85
C GLU A 234 -11.98 -13.27 -2.50
N CYS A 235 -11.15 -12.21 -2.45
CA CYS A 235 -10.71 -11.60 -1.20
C CYS A 235 -11.92 -11.19 -0.35
N HIS A 236 -12.90 -10.51 -0.94
CA HIS A 236 -14.09 -10.05 -0.23
C HIS A 236 -14.97 -11.19 0.29
N LYS A 237 -15.08 -12.31 -0.43
CA LYS A 237 -15.80 -13.51 0.07
C LYS A 237 -15.17 -14.07 1.33
N GLU A 238 -13.84 -14.05 1.40
CA GLU A 238 -13.06 -14.50 2.55
C GLU A 238 -12.91 -13.44 3.65
N GLY A 239 -13.48 -12.25 3.45
CA GLY A 239 -13.45 -11.14 4.38
C GLY A 239 -12.08 -10.48 4.49
N ILE A 240 -11.35 -10.42 3.38
CA ILE A 240 -10.03 -9.80 3.23
C ILE A 240 -10.20 -8.55 2.37
N GLY A 241 -9.72 -7.40 2.86
CA GLY A 241 -9.71 -6.18 2.08
C GLY A 241 -8.52 -6.10 1.11
N VAL A 242 -8.67 -5.37 0.01
CA VAL A 242 -7.61 -5.15 -0.96
C VAL A 242 -7.21 -3.69 -0.99
N ILE A 243 -5.91 -3.41 -0.82
CA ILE A 243 -5.30 -2.09 -0.93
C ILE A 243 -4.37 -2.13 -2.15
N LEU A 244 -4.35 -1.06 -2.95
CA LEU A 244 -3.40 -0.92 -4.04
C LEU A 244 -2.39 0.19 -3.77
N ASP A 245 -1.13 -0.09 -4.08
CA ASP A 245 -0.16 0.99 -4.28
C ASP A 245 -0.53 1.77 -5.53
N TRP A 246 -0.80 3.06 -5.35
CA TRP A 246 -1.21 3.98 -6.38
C TRP A 246 -0.18 5.11 -6.50
N VAL A 247 0.25 5.43 -7.72
CA VAL A 247 1.46 6.20 -7.99
C VAL A 247 1.16 7.54 -8.69
N PRO A 248 0.55 8.52 -8.00
CA PRO A 248 0.26 9.85 -8.56
C PRO A 248 1.45 10.82 -8.53
N ALA A 249 2.60 10.39 -7.99
CA ALA A 249 3.75 11.26 -7.76
C ALA A 249 4.52 11.58 -9.05
N HIS A 250 4.67 10.61 -9.93
CA HIS A 250 5.46 10.75 -11.15
C HIS A 250 5.11 9.66 -12.17
N PHE A 251 5.67 9.77 -13.38
CA PHE A 251 5.58 8.78 -14.45
C PHE A 251 6.90 8.74 -15.26
N PRO A 252 7.25 7.61 -15.91
CA PRO A 252 8.51 7.49 -16.62
C PRO A 252 8.51 8.18 -18.00
N LYS A 253 9.68 8.29 -18.63
CA LYS A 253 9.88 8.98 -19.92
C LYS A 253 9.67 8.07 -21.15
N ASP A 254 9.10 6.88 -20.97
CA ASP A 254 8.83 5.93 -22.05
C ASP A 254 7.99 6.59 -23.16
N ALA A 255 8.43 6.42 -24.41
CA ALA A 255 7.87 7.12 -25.56
C ALA A 255 6.38 6.81 -25.79
N HIS A 256 5.92 5.59 -25.48
CA HIS A 256 4.51 5.20 -25.61
C HIS A 256 3.63 5.79 -24.48
N GLY A 257 4.22 6.21 -23.37
CA GLY A 257 3.54 6.74 -22.19
C GLY A 257 3.21 8.23 -22.28
N LEU A 258 3.08 8.87 -21.12
CA LEU A 258 2.50 10.22 -20.99
C LEU A 258 3.46 11.39 -21.30
N ALA A 259 4.76 11.14 -21.41
CA ALA A 259 5.73 12.21 -21.63
C ALA A 259 5.54 12.88 -23.00
N GLU A 260 5.51 14.21 -23.04
CA GLU A 260 5.30 15.03 -24.24
C GLU A 260 4.15 14.49 -25.11
N PHE A 261 3.03 14.14 -24.47
CA PHE A 261 2.03 13.24 -25.02
C PHE A 261 1.55 13.64 -26.43
N ASP A 262 1.25 14.92 -26.65
CA ASP A 262 0.76 15.47 -27.91
C ASP A 262 1.77 16.39 -28.62
N GLY A 263 3.06 16.29 -28.26
CA GLY A 263 4.17 17.04 -28.86
C GLY A 263 4.74 18.16 -27.99
N GLU A 264 4.04 18.50 -26.90
CA GLU A 264 4.43 19.49 -25.88
C GLU A 264 4.24 18.92 -24.46
N PRO A 265 4.81 19.54 -23.41
CA PRO A 265 4.51 19.20 -22.01
C PRO A 265 3.01 19.30 -21.67
N LEU A 266 2.32 18.16 -21.70
CA LEU A 266 0.88 18.06 -21.45
C LEU A 266 0.58 17.61 -20.03
N TYR A 267 1.04 16.39 -19.68
CA TYR A 267 0.82 15.75 -18.39
C TYR A 267 1.79 16.24 -17.33
N GLU A 268 3.02 16.58 -17.73
CA GLU A 268 4.09 17.10 -16.90
C GLU A 268 4.11 18.63 -16.84
N TYR A 269 4.79 19.18 -15.83
CA TYR A 269 5.08 20.62 -15.82
C TYR A 269 6.04 20.98 -16.96
N PRO A 270 5.84 22.12 -17.65
CA PRO A 270 6.76 22.58 -18.69
C PRO A 270 8.15 22.96 -18.18
N ASP A 271 8.27 23.51 -16.96
CA ASP A 271 9.56 23.83 -16.36
C ASP A 271 10.16 22.56 -15.70
N PRO A 272 11.30 22.03 -16.19
CA PRO A 272 11.87 20.79 -15.68
C PRO A 272 12.30 20.89 -14.20
N ARG A 273 12.57 22.09 -13.67
CA ARG A 273 12.87 22.30 -12.25
C ARG A 273 11.67 22.01 -11.35
N LYS A 274 10.46 22.04 -11.88
CA LYS A 274 9.21 21.60 -11.21
C LYS A 274 8.70 20.26 -11.77
N GLY A 275 8.96 19.96 -13.03
CA GLY A 275 8.40 18.85 -13.79
C GLY A 275 9.22 17.57 -13.84
N GLU A 276 10.38 17.51 -13.20
CA GLU A 276 11.22 16.29 -13.18
C GLU A 276 11.73 15.94 -11.78
N HIS A 277 11.85 14.63 -11.54
CA HIS A 277 12.71 14.07 -10.50
C HIS A 277 14.02 13.61 -11.17
N SER A 278 15.04 14.47 -11.14
CA SER A 278 16.29 14.23 -11.86
C SER A 278 17.01 12.95 -11.43
N ASP A 279 17.02 12.64 -10.12
CA ASP A 279 17.64 11.42 -9.58
C ASP A 279 16.92 10.13 -10.02
N TRP A 280 15.62 10.21 -10.31
CA TRP A 280 14.81 9.07 -10.74
C TRP A 280 14.69 8.97 -12.26
N GLY A 281 15.00 10.05 -12.98
CA GLY A 281 14.81 10.13 -14.43
C GLY A 281 13.36 10.19 -14.88
N THR A 282 12.43 10.58 -13.99
CA THR A 282 10.97 10.58 -14.23
C THR A 282 10.39 11.99 -14.34
N LYS A 283 9.17 12.09 -14.89
CA LYS A 283 8.38 13.33 -15.00
C LYS A 283 7.38 13.45 -13.86
N ILE A 284 7.10 14.67 -13.41
CA ILE A 284 6.14 15.01 -12.35
C ILE A 284 4.87 15.56 -13.00
N PHE A 285 3.71 15.05 -12.57
CA PHE A 285 2.41 15.52 -13.05
C PHE A 285 2.19 17.02 -12.79
N ASN A 286 1.61 17.71 -13.75
CA ASN A 286 1.24 19.11 -13.63
C ASN A 286 -0.06 19.29 -12.84
N TYR A 287 0.05 19.37 -11.51
CA TYR A 287 -1.09 19.58 -10.62
C TYR A 287 -1.76 20.98 -10.77
N GLU A 288 -1.18 21.92 -11.54
CA GLU A 288 -1.84 23.19 -11.86
C GLU A 288 -2.99 22.98 -12.86
N LYS A 289 -2.91 21.96 -13.72
CA LYS A 289 -3.93 21.66 -14.73
C LYS A 289 -5.06 20.83 -14.12
N ASN A 290 -6.31 21.26 -14.36
CA ASN A 290 -7.49 20.59 -13.83
C ASN A 290 -7.71 19.23 -14.48
N GLU A 291 -7.44 19.11 -15.77
CA GLU A 291 -7.52 17.88 -16.56
C GLU A 291 -6.59 16.80 -16.01
N ILE A 292 -5.39 17.19 -15.57
CA ILE A 292 -4.40 16.28 -14.96
C ILE A 292 -4.83 15.85 -13.56
N LYS A 293 -5.33 16.78 -12.74
CA LYS A 293 -5.98 16.41 -11.47
C LYS A 293 -7.16 15.46 -11.72
N ASN A 294 -7.97 15.69 -12.75
CA ASN A 294 -9.10 14.84 -13.08
C ASN A 294 -8.67 13.45 -13.57
N PHE A 295 -7.60 13.34 -14.36
CA PHE A 295 -7.00 12.06 -14.76
C PHE A 295 -6.62 11.25 -13.52
N LEU A 296 -5.90 11.84 -12.57
CA LEU A 296 -5.51 11.13 -11.36
C LEU A 296 -6.71 10.78 -10.47
N ILE A 297 -7.63 11.72 -10.22
CA ILE A 297 -8.85 11.47 -9.43
C ILE A 297 -9.70 10.37 -10.07
N GLY A 298 -9.85 10.41 -11.40
CA GLY A 298 -10.58 9.39 -12.15
C GLY A 298 -9.93 8.02 -12.03
N SER A 299 -8.60 7.92 -12.08
CA SER A 299 -7.90 6.64 -11.91
C SER A 299 -8.13 6.05 -10.51
N ALA A 300 -8.03 6.87 -9.46
CA ALA A 300 -8.27 6.44 -8.08
C ALA A 300 -9.71 5.96 -7.87
N LEU A 301 -10.70 6.73 -8.36
CA LEU A 301 -12.11 6.35 -8.26
C LEU A 301 -12.42 5.11 -9.08
N MET A 302 -11.80 4.91 -10.24
CA MET A 302 -11.98 3.71 -11.04
C MET A 302 -11.55 2.45 -10.26
N TRP A 303 -10.38 2.46 -9.61
CA TRP A 303 -9.93 1.33 -8.79
C TRP A 303 -10.92 1.00 -7.66
N VAL A 304 -11.45 2.02 -6.99
CA VAL A 304 -12.36 1.86 -5.85
C VAL A 304 -13.79 1.50 -6.28
N GLU A 305 -14.32 2.13 -7.33
CA GLU A 305 -15.72 2.02 -7.75
C GLU A 305 -15.94 0.91 -8.79
N LYS A 306 -14.97 0.61 -9.67
CA LYS A 306 -15.09 -0.43 -10.71
C LYS A 306 -14.43 -1.75 -10.32
N TYR A 307 -13.27 -1.70 -9.67
CA TYR A 307 -12.58 -2.90 -9.20
C TYR A 307 -12.82 -3.19 -7.71
N HIS A 308 -13.66 -2.40 -7.04
CA HIS A 308 -14.08 -2.57 -5.65
C HIS A 308 -12.94 -2.55 -4.60
N VAL A 309 -11.75 -2.08 -4.96
CA VAL A 309 -10.61 -1.96 -4.05
C VAL A 309 -11.01 -1.18 -2.78
N ASP A 310 -10.50 -1.60 -1.62
CA ASP A 310 -10.84 -1.04 -0.30
C ASP A 310 -9.94 0.10 0.13
N GLY A 311 -8.79 0.27 -0.49
CA GLY A 311 -7.95 1.43 -0.23
C GLY A 311 -6.84 1.65 -1.25
N LEU A 312 -6.27 2.84 -1.20
CA LEU A 312 -5.11 3.23 -2.00
C LEU A 312 -4.01 3.70 -1.06
N ARG A 313 -2.79 3.21 -1.28
CA ARG A 313 -1.57 3.69 -0.62
C ARG A 313 -0.78 4.52 -1.62
N VAL A 314 -0.45 5.76 -1.22
CA VAL A 314 0.35 6.69 -2.01
C VAL A 314 1.79 6.64 -1.51
N ASP A 315 2.67 6.17 -2.38
CA ASP A 315 4.12 6.21 -2.18
C ASP A 315 4.66 7.63 -2.32
N ALA A 316 5.75 7.93 -1.59
CA ALA A 316 6.56 9.12 -1.71
C ALA A 316 5.76 10.44 -1.70
N VAL A 317 4.77 10.58 -0.81
CA VAL A 317 3.93 11.80 -0.69
C VAL A 317 4.79 13.06 -0.53
N ALA A 318 5.94 12.94 0.15
CA ALA A 318 6.92 14.02 0.28
C ALA A 318 7.41 14.56 -1.07
N SER A 319 7.58 13.69 -2.09
CA SER A 319 8.03 14.11 -3.42
C SER A 319 7.03 15.02 -4.12
N MET A 320 5.74 14.89 -3.78
CA MET A 320 4.68 15.75 -4.28
C MET A 320 4.57 17.05 -3.48
N LEU A 321 4.72 16.99 -2.16
CA LEU A 321 4.50 18.13 -1.24
C LEU A 321 5.61 19.19 -1.31
N TYR A 322 6.82 18.82 -1.71
CA TYR A 322 8.00 19.68 -1.68
C TYR A 322 8.57 19.93 -3.08
N LEU A 323 8.64 21.21 -3.48
CA LEU A 323 9.19 21.65 -4.77
C LEU A 323 10.71 21.43 -4.86
N ASP A 324 11.39 21.33 -3.73
CA ASP A 324 12.82 21.09 -3.57
C ASP A 324 13.17 19.62 -3.27
N TYR A 325 12.19 18.70 -3.33
CA TYR A 325 12.44 17.29 -3.06
C TYR A 325 13.50 16.72 -4.02
N GLY A 326 14.59 16.19 -3.45
CA GLY A 326 15.70 15.63 -4.21
C GLY A 326 16.47 16.65 -5.06
N LYS A 327 16.37 17.96 -4.77
CA LYS A 327 16.98 19.03 -5.57
C LYS A 327 17.95 19.88 -4.76
N GLN A 328 18.98 20.40 -5.42
CA GLN A 328 19.93 21.32 -4.81
C GLN A 328 19.44 22.77 -4.91
N ASN A 329 20.05 23.67 -4.14
CA ASN A 329 19.75 25.10 -4.21
C ASN A 329 20.07 25.65 -5.60
N GLY A 330 19.08 26.27 -6.25
CA GLY A 330 19.16 26.77 -7.62
C GLY A 330 18.46 25.89 -8.65
N ASP A 331 18.20 24.62 -8.32
CA ASP A 331 17.60 23.62 -9.22
C ASP A 331 16.07 23.45 -9.02
N TRP A 332 15.46 24.31 -8.20
CA TRP A 332 14.02 24.35 -7.95
C TRP A 332 13.49 25.78 -7.93
N VAL A 333 12.17 25.93 -8.04
CA VAL A 333 11.48 27.23 -8.07
C VAL A 333 10.50 27.32 -6.89
N PRO A 334 10.49 28.41 -6.10
CA PRO A 334 9.57 28.55 -4.99
C PRO A 334 8.13 28.79 -5.43
N ASN A 335 7.21 28.48 -4.52
CA ASN A 335 5.80 28.81 -4.69
C ASN A 335 5.57 30.34 -4.66
N LYS A 336 4.35 30.77 -4.96
CA LYS A 336 3.94 32.19 -5.00
C LYS A 336 4.16 32.97 -3.68
N PHE A 337 4.44 32.30 -2.57
CA PHE A 337 4.75 32.89 -1.26
C PHE A 337 6.24 32.79 -0.88
N GLY A 338 7.11 32.32 -1.78
CA GLY A 338 8.54 32.18 -1.55
C GLY A 338 8.96 30.91 -0.80
N GLY A 339 8.05 29.98 -0.52
CA GLY A 339 8.34 28.72 0.16
C GLY A 339 8.53 27.53 -0.79
N ASN A 340 8.91 26.38 -0.24
CA ASN A 340 9.10 25.12 -0.97
C ASN A 340 7.86 24.21 -1.01
N LYS A 341 6.76 24.58 -0.36
CA LYS A 341 5.52 23.81 -0.40
C LYS A 341 4.91 23.84 -1.80
N ASN A 342 4.62 22.68 -2.37
CA ASN A 342 3.84 22.55 -3.60
C ASN A 342 2.35 22.72 -3.29
N LEU A 343 1.83 23.94 -3.45
CA LEU A 343 0.46 24.28 -3.07
C LEU A 343 -0.57 23.52 -3.90
N GLU A 344 -0.24 23.24 -5.16
CA GLU A 344 -1.14 22.52 -6.07
C GLU A 344 -1.29 21.05 -5.67
N ALA A 345 -0.19 20.40 -5.26
CA ALA A 345 -0.25 19.03 -4.73
C ALA A 345 -1.01 18.96 -3.39
N VAL A 346 -0.85 19.97 -2.51
CA VAL A 346 -1.61 20.05 -1.24
C VAL A 346 -3.11 20.10 -1.50
N GLU A 347 -3.57 20.99 -2.39
CA GLU A 347 -4.99 21.10 -2.72
C GLU A 347 -5.50 19.87 -3.49
N PHE A 348 -4.67 19.26 -4.34
CA PHE A 348 -4.97 17.98 -4.98
C PHE A 348 -5.26 16.88 -3.95
N PHE A 349 -4.42 16.72 -2.93
CA PHE A 349 -4.66 15.72 -1.87
C PHE A 349 -5.93 15.97 -1.07
N LYS A 350 -6.19 17.24 -0.71
CA LYS A 350 -7.45 17.61 -0.04
C LYS A 350 -8.65 17.23 -0.89
N HIS A 351 -8.60 17.50 -2.20
CA HIS A 351 -9.69 17.20 -3.13
C HIS A 351 -9.90 15.68 -3.29
N ILE A 352 -8.85 14.95 -3.69
CA ILE A 352 -8.97 13.51 -3.98
C ILE A 352 -9.39 12.72 -2.74
N ASN A 353 -8.77 12.96 -1.57
CA ASN A 353 -9.09 12.22 -0.36
C ASN A 353 -10.51 12.53 0.11
N THR A 354 -10.97 13.78 0.00
CA THR A 354 -12.37 14.15 0.32
C THR A 354 -13.36 13.43 -0.60
N VAL A 355 -13.05 13.34 -1.90
CA VAL A 355 -13.94 12.71 -2.87
C VAL A 355 -13.96 11.19 -2.70
N VAL A 356 -12.81 10.54 -2.61
CA VAL A 356 -12.71 9.08 -2.43
C VAL A 356 -13.40 8.65 -1.14
N LEU A 357 -13.01 9.24 0.01
CA LEU A 357 -13.55 8.85 1.30
C LEU A 357 -15.02 9.25 1.48
N GLY A 358 -15.45 10.36 0.86
CA GLY A 358 -16.82 10.85 0.95
C GLY A 358 -17.81 10.10 0.05
N ARG A 359 -17.37 9.61 -1.11
CA ARG A 359 -18.20 8.78 -2.01
C ARG A 359 -18.18 7.31 -1.59
N ASN A 360 -17.06 6.84 -1.07
CA ASN A 360 -16.80 5.42 -0.80
C ASN A 360 -16.50 5.21 0.70
N HIS A 361 -17.53 5.31 1.54
CA HIS A 361 -17.39 5.14 2.98
C HIS A 361 -16.70 3.82 3.36
N GLY A 362 -15.82 3.90 4.35
CA GLY A 362 -15.04 2.77 4.86
C GLY A 362 -13.81 2.41 4.02
N THR A 363 -13.53 3.13 2.92
CA THR A 363 -12.27 2.99 2.18
C THR A 363 -11.10 3.65 2.90
N LEU A 364 -9.88 3.24 2.55
CA LEU A 364 -8.64 3.73 3.14
C LEU A 364 -7.85 4.56 2.13
N MET A 365 -7.40 5.74 2.52
CA MET A 365 -6.34 6.48 1.84
C MET A 365 -5.12 6.48 2.75
N ILE A 366 -4.02 5.87 2.32
CA ILE A 366 -2.82 5.66 3.14
C ILE A 366 -1.66 6.46 2.54
N ALA A 367 -0.94 7.21 3.38
CA ALA A 367 0.22 8.00 2.95
C ALA A 367 1.53 7.39 3.47
N GLU A 368 2.50 7.23 2.58
CA GLU A 368 3.92 7.19 2.96
C GLU A 368 4.49 8.60 2.81
N GLU A 369 4.65 9.27 3.96
CA GLU A 369 5.15 10.64 4.04
C GLU A 369 6.32 10.64 5.04
N SER A 370 7.53 10.72 4.51
CA SER A 370 8.79 10.50 5.24
C SER A 370 9.40 11.76 5.85
N THR A 371 8.71 12.91 5.77
CA THR A 371 9.07 14.14 6.49
C THR A 371 8.16 14.35 7.71
N ALA A 372 8.32 15.51 8.36
CA ALA A 372 7.51 15.93 9.50
C ALA A 372 6.31 16.78 9.06
N TRP A 373 5.71 16.52 7.89
CA TRP A 373 4.52 17.26 7.46
C TRP A 373 3.38 17.03 8.48
N PRO A 374 2.76 18.11 9.00
CA PRO A 374 1.73 17.96 10.03
C PRO A 374 0.36 17.64 9.42
N LYS A 375 -0.48 16.96 10.19
CA LYS A 375 -1.90 16.70 9.87
C LYS A 375 -2.09 15.95 8.54
N VAL A 376 -1.21 15.01 8.23
CA VAL A 376 -1.37 14.14 7.05
C VAL A 376 -2.71 13.39 7.12
N THR A 377 -3.05 12.90 8.31
CA THR A 377 -4.33 12.22 8.60
C THR A 377 -5.39 13.13 9.23
N GLY A 378 -5.16 14.45 9.20
CA GLY A 378 -6.12 15.45 9.65
C GLY A 378 -7.14 15.77 8.57
N LYS A 379 -8.32 16.27 8.96
CA LYS A 379 -9.39 16.64 8.01
C LYS A 379 -8.97 17.77 7.09
N ALA A 380 -9.43 17.73 5.84
CA ALA A 380 -9.18 18.81 4.86
C ALA A 380 -9.71 20.17 5.34
N ILE A 381 -10.87 20.19 6.02
CA ILE A 381 -11.47 21.43 6.56
C ILE A 381 -10.62 22.08 7.67
N ASP A 382 -9.76 21.29 8.33
CA ASP A 382 -8.85 21.72 9.40
C ASP A 382 -7.41 21.88 8.88
N ASP A 383 -7.25 22.08 7.56
CA ASP A 383 -5.98 22.20 6.84
C ASP A 383 -5.08 20.94 6.91
N GLY A 384 -5.68 19.77 7.10
CA GLY A 384 -5.01 18.48 6.91
C GLY A 384 -5.06 17.99 5.46
N LEU A 385 -4.36 16.88 5.18
CA LEU A 385 -4.37 16.25 3.85
C LEU A 385 -5.48 15.21 3.68
N ASN A 386 -6.23 14.88 4.74
CA ASN A 386 -7.38 14.00 4.75
C ASN A 386 -7.09 12.52 4.41
N PHE A 387 -5.85 12.06 4.57
CA PHE A 387 -5.55 10.63 4.54
C PHE A 387 -6.17 9.91 5.74
N THR A 388 -6.54 8.65 5.58
CA THR A 388 -7.02 7.79 6.68
C THR A 388 -5.87 7.40 7.60
N TYR A 389 -4.74 6.98 7.03
CA TYR A 389 -3.57 6.55 7.79
C TYR A 389 -2.26 7.09 7.20
N LYS A 390 -1.23 7.17 8.04
CA LYS A 390 0.16 7.48 7.67
C LYS A 390 1.07 6.33 8.09
N TRP A 391 2.01 5.92 7.22
CA TRP A 391 3.09 5.02 7.61
C TRP A 391 3.99 5.68 8.66
N ASN A 392 4.28 4.98 9.76
CA ASN A 392 5.15 5.50 10.83
C ASN A 392 6.63 5.20 10.52
N MET A 393 7.20 5.96 9.60
CA MET A 393 8.61 5.81 9.18
C MET A 393 9.59 6.03 10.35
N GLY A 394 9.27 6.95 11.26
CA GLY A 394 10.08 7.19 12.47
C GLY A 394 10.16 5.96 13.38
N TRP A 395 9.01 5.31 13.64
CA TRP A 395 8.98 4.05 14.39
C TRP A 395 9.76 2.96 13.67
N MET A 396 9.59 2.83 12.35
CA MET A 396 10.26 1.80 11.55
C MET A 396 11.78 1.92 11.66
N HIS A 397 12.33 3.12 11.46
CA HIS A 397 13.77 3.35 11.57
C HIS A 397 14.31 3.07 12.97
N ASP A 398 13.65 3.58 14.01
CA ASP A 398 14.08 3.34 15.39
C ASP A 398 13.98 1.87 15.79
N PHE A 399 12.92 1.18 15.36
CA PHE A 399 12.74 -0.25 15.55
C PHE A 399 13.86 -1.03 14.87
N LEU A 400 14.10 -0.82 13.58
CA LEU A 400 15.13 -1.54 12.83
C LEU A 400 16.53 -1.28 13.38
N ASP A 401 16.86 -0.03 13.70
CA ASP A 401 18.14 0.31 14.31
C ASP A 401 18.34 -0.42 15.64
N TYR A 402 17.33 -0.39 16.52
CA TYR A 402 17.39 -1.08 17.80
C TYR A 402 17.57 -2.60 17.64
N MET A 403 16.81 -3.21 16.72
CA MET A 403 16.85 -4.65 16.50
C MET A 403 18.19 -5.13 15.91
N LYS A 404 18.89 -4.28 15.14
CA LYS A 404 20.23 -4.55 14.58
C LYS A 404 21.36 -4.48 15.60
N LEU A 405 21.18 -3.72 16.69
CA LEU A 405 22.23 -3.58 17.70
C LEU A 405 22.52 -4.91 18.39
N ASP A 406 23.81 -5.21 18.56
CA ASP A 406 24.25 -6.21 19.54
C ASP A 406 23.51 -5.96 20.87
N PRO A 407 22.92 -7.01 21.48
CA PRO A 407 22.13 -6.87 22.70
C PRO A 407 22.83 -6.10 23.82
N TYR A 408 24.16 -6.15 23.90
CA TYR A 408 24.93 -5.39 24.89
C TYR A 408 24.77 -3.87 24.77
N PHE A 409 24.65 -3.34 23.55
CA PHE A 409 24.53 -1.90 23.28
C PHE A 409 23.10 -1.37 23.36
N ARG A 410 22.10 -2.24 23.48
CA ARG A 410 20.67 -1.85 23.55
C ARG A 410 20.35 -0.97 24.76
N LYS A 411 21.06 -1.14 25.88
CA LYS A 411 20.87 -0.31 27.08
C LYS A 411 21.08 1.18 26.82
N ASN A 412 22.01 1.55 25.93
CA ASN A 412 22.31 2.94 25.58
C ASN A 412 21.39 3.49 24.48
N ASN A 413 20.50 2.65 23.93
CA ASN A 413 19.59 2.97 22.82
C ASN A 413 18.14 2.60 23.15
N HIS A 414 17.84 2.39 24.44
CA HIS A 414 16.54 1.90 24.91
C HIS A 414 15.40 2.84 24.51
N ASN A 415 15.70 4.13 24.35
CA ASN A 415 14.74 5.16 23.94
C ASN A 415 14.19 4.95 22.51
N LYS A 416 14.92 4.27 21.62
CA LYS A 416 14.46 4.02 20.22
C LYS A 416 13.11 3.32 20.21
N MET A 417 12.91 2.34 21.08
CA MET A 417 11.63 1.60 21.16
C MET A 417 10.53 2.39 21.90
N THR A 418 10.84 3.48 22.60
CA THR A 418 9.86 4.26 23.37
C THR A 418 9.47 5.57 22.70
N PHE A 419 10.32 6.10 21.82
CA PHE A 419 10.20 7.45 21.29
C PHE A 419 8.95 7.62 20.43
N ALA A 420 8.59 6.61 19.64
CA ALA A 420 7.37 6.64 18.82
C ALA A 420 6.09 6.96 19.62
N MET A 421 6.05 6.57 20.90
CA MET A 421 4.90 6.87 21.76
C MET A 421 4.76 8.37 22.08
N SER A 422 5.84 9.17 22.04
CA SER A 422 5.76 10.60 22.34
C SER A 422 4.94 11.39 21.32
N TYR A 423 4.78 10.86 20.10
CA TYR A 423 4.00 11.45 19.03
C TYR A 423 2.84 10.56 18.55
N ASN A 424 2.49 9.48 19.27
CA ASN A 424 1.50 8.49 18.81
C ASN A 424 0.11 9.08 18.49
N GLU A 425 -0.32 10.13 19.20
CA GLU A 425 -1.63 10.78 18.97
C GLU A 425 -1.59 11.86 17.88
N SER A 426 -0.43 12.12 17.26
CA SER A 426 -0.29 13.18 16.23
C SER A 426 -0.92 12.80 14.89
N GLU A 427 -0.94 11.52 14.56
CA GLU A 427 -1.50 10.96 13.33
C GLU A 427 -2.08 9.57 13.61
N LYS A 428 -2.84 9.03 12.66
CA LYS A 428 -3.31 7.64 12.71
C LYS A 428 -2.28 6.78 11.99
N TYR A 429 -1.51 6.01 12.74
CA TYR A 429 -0.33 5.34 12.20
C TYR A 429 -0.57 3.88 11.78
N ILE A 430 0.10 3.47 10.70
CA ILE A 430 0.43 2.08 10.40
C ILE A 430 1.90 1.86 10.72
N LEU A 431 2.21 0.85 11.53
CA LEU A 431 3.57 0.39 11.77
C LEU A 431 3.98 -0.52 10.62
N VAL A 432 5.06 -0.14 9.92
CA VAL A 432 5.42 -0.74 8.64
C VAL A 432 6.81 -1.37 8.69
N LEU A 433 6.91 -2.57 8.12
CA LEU A 433 8.15 -3.23 7.74
C LEU A 433 7.97 -3.70 6.29
N SER A 434 8.08 -2.76 5.37
CA SER A 434 7.71 -2.93 3.96
C SER A 434 8.81 -3.60 3.13
N HIS A 435 8.53 -3.79 1.84
CA HIS A 435 9.45 -4.29 0.82
C HIS A 435 10.78 -3.51 0.77
N ASP A 436 10.73 -2.19 0.91
CA ASP A 436 11.89 -1.30 0.87
C ASP A 436 12.93 -1.60 1.94
N GLU A 437 12.52 -2.24 3.04
CA GLU A 437 13.40 -2.53 4.16
C GLU A 437 14.11 -3.87 4.03
N VAL A 438 13.83 -4.67 2.99
CA VAL A 438 14.45 -6.01 2.80
C VAL A 438 15.11 -6.18 1.43
N VAL A 439 15.62 -5.09 0.87
CA VAL A 439 16.31 -4.98 -0.42
C VAL A 439 17.55 -4.10 -0.32
N HIS A 440 18.28 -3.96 -1.43
CA HIS A 440 19.36 -2.98 -1.61
C HIS A 440 20.41 -2.99 -0.48
N LEU A 441 20.89 -4.18 -0.11
CA LEU A 441 21.92 -4.38 0.92
C LEU A 441 21.46 -4.06 2.35
N LYS A 442 20.15 -3.84 2.57
CA LYS A 442 19.60 -3.63 3.92
C LYS A 442 19.48 -4.93 4.71
N CYS A 443 19.67 -6.10 4.09
CA CYS A 443 19.40 -7.45 4.58
C CYS A 443 17.90 -7.78 4.73
N SER A 444 17.58 -9.06 4.65
CA SER A 444 16.29 -9.59 5.12
C SER A 444 16.11 -9.37 6.64
N MET A 445 14.88 -9.42 7.13
CA MET A 445 14.58 -9.17 8.54
C MET A 445 15.36 -10.08 9.49
N ILE A 446 15.45 -11.38 9.20
CA ILE A 446 16.21 -12.31 10.04
C ILE A 446 17.71 -11.98 10.05
N ASN A 447 18.26 -11.52 8.92
CA ASN A 447 19.67 -11.17 8.82
C ASN A 447 20.03 -9.80 9.40
N LYS A 448 19.04 -8.95 9.71
CA LYS A 448 19.23 -7.77 10.55
C LYS A 448 19.48 -8.13 12.01
N MET A 449 19.05 -9.30 12.47
CA MET A 449 19.21 -9.70 13.87
C MET A 449 20.65 -10.14 14.18
N PRO A 450 21.27 -9.68 15.28
CA PRO A 450 22.60 -10.11 15.71
C PRO A 450 22.58 -11.51 16.36
N GLY A 451 23.77 -12.08 16.53
CA GLY A 451 23.98 -13.35 17.23
C GLY A 451 23.96 -14.58 16.33
N TYR A 452 23.94 -15.75 16.97
CA TYR A 452 23.87 -17.03 16.26
C TYR A 452 22.47 -17.24 15.68
N GLU A 453 22.33 -18.18 14.75
CA GLU A 453 21.06 -18.43 14.07
C GLU A 453 19.86 -18.57 15.03
N VAL A 454 20.00 -19.32 16.13
CA VAL A 454 18.94 -19.46 17.13
C VAL A 454 18.59 -18.14 17.82
N ASP A 455 19.58 -17.29 18.08
CA ASP A 455 19.38 -15.97 18.65
C ASP A 455 18.65 -15.06 17.66
N LYS A 456 18.98 -15.14 16.37
CA LYS A 456 18.31 -14.37 15.32
C LYS A 456 16.82 -14.64 15.29
N PHE A 457 16.41 -15.91 15.30
CA PHE A 457 14.99 -16.29 15.34
C PHE A 457 14.30 -15.78 16.60
N LYS A 458 14.88 -16.03 17.78
CA LYS A 458 14.28 -15.59 19.05
C LYS A 458 14.19 -14.07 19.16
N ASN A 459 15.21 -13.35 18.71
CA ASN A 459 15.24 -11.90 18.67
C ASN A 459 14.19 -11.35 17.67
N LEU A 460 14.04 -11.95 16.50
CA LEU A 460 12.99 -11.56 15.54
C LEU A 460 11.58 -11.79 16.11
N MET A 461 11.35 -12.91 16.81
CA MET A 461 10.08 -13.18 17.50
C MET A 461 9.77 -12.09 18.54
N ALA A 462 10.77 -11.66 19.33
CA ALA A 462 10.64 -10.57 20.28
C ALA A 462 10.31 -9.23 19.60
N GLY A 463 10.96 -8.93 18.49
CA GLY A 463 10.67 -7.76 17.65
C GLY A 463 9.23 -7.76 17.15
N TYR A 464 8.74 -8.86 16.58
CA TYR A 464 7.37 -8.96 16.08
C TYR A 464 6.32 -8.92 17.19
N ALA A 465 6.60 -9.46 18.38
CA ALA A 465 5.71 -9.30 19.52
C ALA A 465 5.59 -7.84 19.97
N PHE A 466 6.70 -7.10 19.94
CA PHE A 466 6.70 -5.67 20.24
C PHE A 466 5.91 -4.89 19.21
N MET A 467 6.17 -5.11 17.91
CA MET A 467 5.41 -4.49 16.82
C MET A 467 3.91 -4.77 16.95
N MET A 468 3.54 -6.03 17.26
CA MET A 468 2.13 -6.40 17.40
C MET A 468 1.48 -5.73 18.60
N GLY A 469 2.19 -5.66 19.73
CA GLY A 469 1.72 -5.01 20.96
C GLY A 469 1.74 -3.48 20.91
N HIS A 470 2.60 -2.85 20.12
CA HIS A 470 2.69 -1.39 20.01
C HIS A 470 1.40 -0.79 19.40
N PRO A 471 0.93 0.39 19.82
CA PRO A 471 -0.21 1.05 19.18
C PRO A 471 0.03 1.37 17.70
N GLY A 472 -1.00 1.24 16.87
CA GLY A 472 -0.98 1.46 15.42
C GLY A 472 -1.32 0.21 14.62
N LYS A 473 -1.81 0.38 13.39
CA LYS A 473 -2.13 -0.74 12.48
C LYS A 473 -0.85 -1.44 12.01
N LYS A 474 -0.95 -2.63 11.40
CA LYS A 474 0.22 -3.48 11.11
C LYS A 474 0.39 -3.68 9.61
N LEU A 475 1.64 -3.61 9.13
CA LEU A 475 2.01 -4.03 7.77
C LEU A 475 3.30 -4.82 7.81
N LEU A 476 3.29 -6.00 7.18
CA LEU A 476 4.47 -6.84 6.99
C LEU A 476 4.55 -7.27 5.52
N PHE A 477 5.73 -7.12 4.92
CA PHE A 477 5.97 -7.61 3.56
C PHE A 477 6.15 -9.13 3.51
N MET A 478 5.69 -9.71 2.41
CA MET A 478 5.82 -11.12 2.09
C MET A 478 7.27 -11.66 2.26
N GLY A 479 7.40 -12.87 2.80
CA GLY A 479 8.69 -13.50 3.10
C GLY A 479 9.19 -13.24 4.51
N GLN A 480 8.81 -12.11 5.12
CA GLN A 480 9.26 -11.75 6.46
C GLN A 480 8.60 -12.62 7.55
N GLU A 481 7.36 -13.07 7.33
CA GLU A 481 6.56 -13.85 8.28
C GLU A 481 7.14 -15.23 8.58
N PHE A 482 7.94 -15.79 7.67
CA PHE A 482 8.64 -17.07 7.86
C PHE A 482 10.16 -16.89 7.94
N ALA A 483 10.64 -15.66 8.13
CA ALA A 483 12.06 -15.33 8.22
C ALA A 483 12.86 -15.76 6.97
N GLN A 484 12.43 -15.33 5.78
CA GLN A 484 13.22 -15.52 4.56
C GLN A 484 14.67 -15.06 4.76
N LEU A 485 15.62 -15.87 4.31
CA LEU A 485 17.05 -15.61 4.51
C LEU A 485 17.57 -14.53 3.57
N GLN A 486 17.20 -14.60 2.29
CA GLN A 486 17.72 -13.67 1.30
C GLN A 486 16.90 -12.38 1.25
N GLU A 487 17.54 -11.30 0.80
CA GLU A 487 16.81 -10.10 0.38
C GLU A 487 15.78 -10.47 -0.69
N TRP A 488 14.68 -9.73 -0.68
CA TRP A 488 13.67 -9.85 -1.72
C TRP A 488 14.30 -9.51 -3.08
N SER A 489 13.86 -10.23 -4.10
CA SER A 489 14.09 -9.85 -5.48
C SER A 489 12.84 -10.18 -6.28
N GLU A 490 12.39 -9.22 -7.07
CA GLU A 490 11.29 -9.29 -8.01
C GLU A 490 11.51 -10.38 -9.09
N LYS A 491 12.77 -10.78 -9.33
CA LYS A 491 13.16 -11.73 -10.39
C LYS A 491 12.90 -13.20 -10.05
N ARG A 492 12.60 -13.52 -8.80
CA ARG A 492 12.40 -14.88 -8.31
C ARG A 492 11.19 -14.96 -7.40
N GLU A 493 10.70 -16.17 -7.17
CA GLU A 493 9.73 -16.38 -6.09
C GLU A 493 10.38 -16.27 -4.71
N LEU A 494 9.53 -16.16 -3.68
CA LEU A 494 9.97 -16.30 -2.30
C LEU A 494 10.58 -17.68 -2.03
N ASP A 495 11.45 -17.75 -1.03
CA ASP A 495 12.15 -18.98 -0.64
C ASP A 495 11.22 -19.97 0.12
N TRP A 496 10.11 -20.39 -0.49
CA TRP A 496 9.09 -21.24 0.14
C TRP A 496 9.62 -22.56 0.69
N TYR A 497 10.69 -23.10 0.08
CA TYR A 497 11.37 -24.31 0.55
C TYR A 497 11.88 -24.19 1.99
N LEU A 498 12.09 -22.96 2.51
CA LEU A 498 12.52 -22.75 3.89
C LEU A 498 11.49 -23.26 4.91
N LEU A 499 10.21 -23.35 4.54
CA LEU A 499 9.16 -23.90 5.42
C LEU A 499 9.31 -25.40 5.69
N GLU A 500 10.17 -26.12 4.95
CA GLU A 500 10.56 -27.50 5.27
C GLU A 500 11.48 -27.56 6.51
N ASN A 501 12.14 -26.46 6.85
CA ASN A 501 12.93 -26.33 8.07
C ASN A 501 12.04 -25.89 9.24
N PRO A 502 12.01 -26.63 10.36
CA PRO A 502 11.17 -26.32 11.51
C PRO A 502 11.31 -24.89 12.05
N LYS A 503 12.50 -24.28 12.00
CA LYS A 503 12.71 -22.92 12.53
C LYS A 503 11.89 -21.86 11.80
N HIS A 504 11.83 -21.95 10.47
CA HIS A 504 11.03 -21.04 9.65
C HIS A 504 9.53 -21.30 9.86
N LYS A 505 9.14 -22.57 10.00
CA LYS A 505 7.76 -22.93 10.33
C LYS A 505 7.34 -22.40 11.71
N TYR A 506 8.21 -22.47 12.71
CA TYR A 506 7.97 -21.88 14.04
C TYR A 506 7.83 -20.37 13.98
N MET A 507 8.63 -19.67 13.16
CA MET A 507 8.46 -18.24 12.94
C MET A 507 7.10 -17.92 12.28
N GLN A 508 6.73 -18.66 11.24
CA GLN A 508 5.42 -18.51 10.59
C GLN A 508 4.27 -18.73 11.58
N ASP A 509 4.36 -19.78 12.39
CA ASP A 509 3.35 -20.10 13.39
C ASP A 509 3.29 -19.04 14.51
N TRP A 510 4.42 -18.41 14.85
CA TRP A 510 4.51 -17.30 15.79
C TRP A 510 3.80 -16.06 15.25
N VAL A 511 4.10 -15.65 14.02
CA VAL A 511 3.46 -14.51 13.37
C VAL A 511 1.96 -14.77 13.21
N LYS A 512 1.57 -15.98 12.79
CA LYS A 512 0.16 -16.42 12.77
C LYS A 512 -0.49 -16.28 14.15
N ALA A 513 0.15 -16.77 15.21
CA ALA A 513 -0.40 -16.65 16.57
C ALA A 513 -0.60 -15.19 17.00
N LEU A 514 0.36 -14.31 16.68
CA LEU A 514 0.27 -12.88 16.97
C LEU A 514 -0.88 -12.20 16.21
N LEU A 515 -1.05 -12.54 14.92
CA LEU A 515 -2.11 -12.02 14.06
C LEU A 515 -3.51 -12.43 14.52
N HIS A 516 -3.70 -13.72 14.84
CA HIS A 516 -4.97 -14.20 15.41
C HIS A 516 -5.25 -13.54 16.78
N LEU A 517 -4.24 -13.41 17.64
CA LEU A 517 -4.38 -12.70 18.92
C LEU A 517 -4.79 -11.24 18.73
N TYR A 518 -4.23 -10.55 17.72
CA TYR A 518 -4.57 -9.17 17.35
C TYR A 518 -6.03 -9.05 16.92
N GLN A 519 -6.50 -9.90 16.00
CA GLN A 519 -7.89 -9.83 15.51
C GLN A 519 -8.93 -10.16 16.59
N GLU A 520 -8.65 -11.13 17.47
CA GLU A 520 -9.60 -11.61 18.46
C GLU A 520 -9.77 -10.68 19.68
N ASN A 521 -8.89 -9.69 19.86
CA ASN A 521 -8.87 -8.89 21.09
C ASN A 521 -8.83 -7.39 20.79
N LYS A 522 -9.97 -6.71 21.01
CA LYS A 522 -10.16 -5.27 20.83
C LYS A 522 -9.09 -4.39 21.46
N SER A 523 -8.55 -4.78 22.61
CA SER A 523 -7.47 -4.07 23.30
C SER A 523 -6.24 -3.84 22.43
N MET A 524 -6.04 -4.65 21.39
CA MET A 524 -4.90 -4.60 20.49
C MET A 524 -5.06 -3.60 19.33
N TYR A 525 -6.27 -3.10 19.04
CA TYR A 525 -6.52 -2.27 17.85
C TYR A 525 -7.49 -1.11 18.02
N GLU A 526 -8.43 -1.19 18.97
CA GLU A 526 -9.55 -0.26 19.09
C GLU A 526 -9.11 1.17 19.44
N LEU A 527 -8.07 1.29 20.28
CA LEU A 527 -7.57 2.55 20.82
C LEU A 527 -6.12 2.84 20.39
N ASP A 528 -5.75 2.42 19.17
CA ASP A 528 -4.38 2.56 18.64
C ASP A 528 -3.87 4.02 18.61
N HIS A 529 -4.77 4.97 18.44
CA HIS A 529 -4.45 6.40 18.31
C HIS A 529 -4.62 7.17 19.62
N SER A 530 -4.70 6.50 20.77
CA SER A 530 -4.83 7.16 22.08
C SER A 530 -4.02 6.49 23.20
N TRP A 531 -3.47 7.30 24.10
CA TRP A 531 -2.90 6.84 25.37
C TRP A 531 -3.87 6.05 26.25
N LYS A 532 -5.20 6.18 26.05
CA LYS A 532 -6.18 5.33 26.76
C LYS A 532 -6.00 3.84 26.44
N GLY A 533 -5.52 3.53 25.25
CA GLY A 533 -5.28 2.16 24.77
C GLY A 533 -3.95 1.57 25.18
N PHE A 534 -3.06 2.34 25.82
CA PHE A 534 -1.68 1.94 26.08
C PHE A 534 -1.14 2.49 27.41
N GLU A 535 -0.46 1.64 28.17
CA GLU A 535 0.20 2.05 29.42
C GLU A 535 1.56 1.37 29.53
N TRP A 536 2.65 2.14 29.62
CA TRP A 536 3.94 1.58 30.03
C TRP A 536 3.84 1.07 31.47
N ILE A 537 4.23 -0.19 31.69
CA ILE A 537 4.48 -0.73 33.03
C ILE A 537 5.92 -0.40 33.41
N ASN A 538 6.88 -0.82 32.58
CA ASN A 538 8.26 -0.41 32.70
C ASN A 538 8.88 -0.22 31.30
N ALA A 539 9.25 1.04 31.02
CA ALA A 539 9.95 1.46 29.81
C ALA A 539 11.39 1.91 30.09
N ASN A 540 11.88 1.69 31.31
CA ASN A 540 13.16 2.22 31.81
C ASN A 540 14.11 1.09 32.27
N ASP A 541 13.81 -0.17 32.01
CA ASP A 541 14.68 -1.31 32.34
C ASP A 541 15.77 -1.49 31.27
N ALA A 542 16.49 -0.40 31.00
CA ALA A 542 17.47 -0.29 29.93
C ALA A 542 18.64 -1.27 30.11
N ASP A 543 19.15 -1.38 31.34
CA ASP A 543 20.27 -2.27 31.68
C ASP A 543 19.98 -3.74 31.40
N ARG A 544 18.71 -4.15 31.44
CA ARG A 544 18.28 -5.51 31.07
C ARG A 544 17.62 -5.57 29.69
N SER A 545 17.35 -4.41 29.08
CA SER A 545 16.64 -4.23 27.80
C SER A 545 15.32 -4.99 27.80
N ILE A 546 14.52 -4.74 28.83
CA ILE A 546 13.20 -5.32 28.99
C ILE A 546 12.15 -4.22 28.86
N TYR A 547 11.07 -4.52 28.14
CA TYR A 547 9.91 -3.66 28.08
C TYR A 547 8.69 -4.41 28.60
N SER A 548 7.89 -3.72 29.39
CA SER A 548 6.57 -4.19 29.77
C SER A 548 5.53 -3.09 29.61
N PHE A 549 4.40 -3.44 29.02
CA PHE A 549 3.31 -2.50 28.74
C PHE A 549 1.97 -3.21 28.66
N VAL A 550 0.90 -2.44 28.86
CA VAL A 550 -0.48 -2.90 28.79
C VAL A 550 -1.17 -2.29 27.58
N ARG A 551 -1.96 -3.11 26.89
CA ARG A 551 -2.95 -2.72 25.89
C ARG A 551 -4.36 -2.84 26.46
N ARG A 552 -5.19 -1.82 26.24
CA ARG A 552 -6.54 -1.69 26.82
C ARG A 552 -7.61 -1.50 25.75
N SER A 553 -8.80 -2.04 26.02
CA SER A 553 -10.04 -1.71 25.31
C SER A 553 -10.88 -0.71 26.11
N GLU A 554 -11.84 -0.04 25.48
CA GLU A 554 -12.84 0.84 26.11
C GLU A 554 -13.63 0.10 27.17
N ASP A 555 -14.01 -1.15 26.92
CA ASP A 555 -14.80 -1.96 27.86
C ASP A 555 -13.97 -2.56 29.00
N GLY A 556 -12.64 -2.37 28.97
CA GLY A 556 -11.69 -2.86 29.95
C GLY A 556 -11.56 -4.38 30.03
N LYS A 557 -12.14 -5.13 29.08
CA LYS A 557 -12.08 -6.59 29.01
C LYS A 557 -10.91 -7.03 28.14
N ASN A 558 -10.34 -8.19 28.48
CA ASN A 558 -9.28 -8.81 27.68
C ASN A 558 -8.08 -7.86 27.47
N ASN A 559 -7.74 -7.07 28.50
CA ASN A 559 -6.54 -6.24 28.46
C ASN A 559 -5.32 -7.15 28.37
N MET A 560 -4.32 -6.72 27.62
CA MET A 560 -3.12 -7.51 27.36
C MET A 560 -1.91 -6.89 28.05
N LEU A 561 -1.16 -7.66 28.81
CA LEU A 561 0.14 -7.29 29.36
C LEU A 561 1.22 -7.97 28.51
N PHE A 562 2.09 -7.17 27.92
CA PHE A 562 3.29 -7.62 27.22
C PHE A 562 4.49 -7.52 28.15
N VAL A 563 5.34 -8.55 28.14
CA VAL A 563 6.65 -8.59 28.79
C VAL A 563 7.63 -9.16 27.78
N ILE A 564 8.64 -8.38 27.41
CA ILE A 564 9.56 -8.72 26.32
C ILE A 564 11.00 -8.47 26.77
N ASN A 565 11.81 -9.53 26.74
CA ASN A 565 13.27 -9.45 26.93
C ASN A 565 13.95 -9.34 25.56
N PHE A 566 14.81 -8.33 25.39
CA PHE A 566 15.60 -8.15 24.17
C PHE A 566 17.07 -8.53 24.35
N THR A 567 17.40 -9.43 25.27
CA THR A 567 18.77 -9.91 25.49
C THR A 567 18.84 -11.43 25.53
N PRO A 568 20.01 -12.03 25.22
CA PRO A 568 20.25 -13.46 25.38
C PRO A 568 20.39 -13.87 26.86
N MET A 569 20.15 -12.96 27.81
CA MET A 569 20.29 -13.21 29.24
C MET A 569 18.94 -13.56 29.86
N GLU A 570 18.83 -14.77 30.41
CA GLU A 570 17.69 -15.18 31.23
C GLU A 570 17.64 -14.37 32.54
N ARG A 571 16.42 -14.06 32.99
CA ARG A 571 16.13 -13.34 34.25
C ARG A 571 15.21 -14.19 35.14
N ILE A 572 15.82 -15.09 35.90
CA ILE A 572 15.10 -15.99 36.83
C ILE A 572 14.42 -15.20 37.95
N ASP A 573 15.00 -14.06 38.33
CA ASP A 573 14.53 -13.14 39.37
C ASP A 573 13.41 -12.20 38.91
N TYR A 574 13.03 -12.25 37.62
CA TYR A 574 12.16 -11.23 37.05
C TYR A 574 10.76 -11.22 37.68
N ARG A 575 10.29 -10.01 37.94
CA ARG A 575 8.97 -9.67 38.47
C ARG A 575 8.49 -8.45 37.72
N VAL A 576 7.20 -8.44 37.40
CA VAL A 576 6.56 -7.36 36.66
C VAL A 576 5.48 -6.71 37.52
N GLY A 577 5.49 -5.39 37.59
CA GLY A 577 4.41 -4.60 38.17
C GLY A 577 3.13 -4.72 37.35
N VAL A 578 1.97 -4.70 38.00
CA VAL A 578 0.69 -4.77 37.31
C VAL A 578 -0.34 -3.79 37.89
N PRO A 579 -1.22 -3.21 37.05
CA PRO A 579 -2.09 -2.13 37.49
C PRO A 579 -3.21 -2.62 38.42
N GLU A 580 -3.62 -3.88 38.32
CA GLU A 580 -4.84 -4.39 38.96
C GLU A 580 -4.57 -5.71 39.71
N LYS A 581 -5.23 -5.92 40.86
CA LYS A 581 -5.14 -7.15 41.65
C LYS A 581 -5.99 -8.27 41.02
N LYS A 582 -5.59 -8.69 39.83
CA LYS A 582 -6.29 -9.69 39.00
C LYS A 582 -5.46 -10.96 38.80
N THR A 583 -6.05 -11.92 38.10
CA THR A 583 -5.36 -13.11 37.59
C THR A 583 -4.99 -12.88 36.13
N TYR A 584 -3.71 -12.97 35.83
CA TYR A 584 -3.11 -12.78 34.52
C TYR A 584 -2.89 -14.15 33.87
N LYS A 585 -3.62 -14.42 32.78
CA LYS A 585 -3.52 -15.68 32.03
C LYS A 585 -2.50 -15.54 30.91
N LEU A 586 -1.47 -16.37 30.91
CA LEU A 586 -0.48 -16.43 29.83
C LEU A 586 -1.16 -16.98 28.56
N VAL A 587 -1.34 -16.13 27.55
CA VAL A 587 -2.03 -16.47 26.29
C VAL A 587 -1.05 -16.71 25.14
N LEU A 588 0.14 -16.12 25.20
CA LEU A 588 1.21 -16.40 24.24
C LEU A 588 2.57 -16.33 24.93
N ASN A 589 3.46 -17.26 24.57
CA ASN A 589 4.80 -17.39 25.13
C ASN A 589 5.76 -17.86 24.03
N SER A 590 6.85 -17.13 23.78
CA SER A 590 7.83 -17.50 22.74
C SER A 590 8.58 -18.79 23.05
N ASP A 591 8.65 -19.18 24.32
CA ASP A 591 9.34 -20.39 24.78
C ASP A 591 8.45 -21.66 24.72
N SER A 592 7.28 -21.58 24.09
CA SER A 592 6.39 -22.72 23.87
C SER A 592 6.97 -23.71 22.85
N THR A 593 6.68 -25.01 23.01
CA THR A 593 7.06 -26.06 22.05
C THR A 593 6.46 -25.84 20.66
N ARG A 594 5.34 -25.11 20.56
CA ARG A 594 4.75 -24.66 19.28
C ARG A 594 5.71 -23.79 18.47
N PHE A 595 6.66 -23.12 19.12
CA PHE A 595 7.59 -22.19 18.49
C PHE A 595 9.06 -22.61 18.68
N GLY A 596 9.30 -23.90 18.95
CA GLY A 596 10.65 -24.44 19.11
C GLY A 596 11.32 -24.16 20.47
N GLY A 597 10.55 -23.76 21.49
CA GLY A 597 11.02 -23.70 22.88
C GLY A 597 10.78 -25.00 23.65
N ASP A 598 11.24 -25.04 24.90
CA ASP A 598 11.26 -26.27 25.72
C ASP A 598 10.20 -26.28 26.85
N ALA A 599 9.34 -25.26 26.91
CA ALA A 599 8.41 -25.07 28.02
C ALA A 599 7.13 -25.92 27.91
N ALA A 600 7.25 -27.25 28.07
CA ALA A 600 6.09 -28.15 28.05
C ALA A 600 5.13 -27.96 29.27
N ASN A 601 5.57 -27.30 30.35
CA ASN A 601 4.84 -27.26 31.64
C ASN A 601 4.88 -25.89 32.37
N LYS A 602 4.89 -24.75 31.66
CA LYS A 602 4.86 -23.44 32.32
C LYS A 602 3.49 -23.18 32.98
N LYS A 603 3.51 -22.61 34.18
CA LYS A 603 2.32 -22.05 34.84
C LYS A 603 1.65 -21.06 33.87
N THR A 604 0.34 -21.20 33.66
CA THR A 604 -0.43 -20.39 32.70
C THR A 604 -1.28 -19.30 33.36
N SER A 605 -1.32 -19.26 34.69
CA SER A 605 -2.17 -18.35 35.45
C SER A 605 -1.40 -17.75 36.62
N TYR A 606 -1.29 -16.43 36.67
CA TYR A 606 -0.49 -15.69 37.64
C TYR A 606 -1.39 -14.75 38.42
N LYS A 607 -1.49 -14.97 39.74
CA LYS A 607 -2.29 -14.10 40.61
C LYS A 607 -1.41 -12.94 41.07
N ALA A 608 -1.88 -11.71 40.86
CA ALA A 608 -1.18 -10.53 41.34
C ALA A 608 -1.16 -10.50 42.88
N GLU A 609 0.03 -10.24 43.42
CA GLU A 609 0.29 -10.09 44.85
C GLU A 609 0.43 -8.61 45.19
N GLU A 610 0.12 -8.24 46.42
CA GLU A 610 0.33 -6.87 46.92
C GLU A 610 1.78 -6.68 47.31
N LYS A 611 2.62 -6.50 46.29
CA LYS A 611 4.05 -6.30 46.39
C LYS A 611 4.45 -5.29 45.33
N GLU A 612 5.06 -4.18 45.76
CA GLU A 612 5.42 -3.10 44.85
C GLU A 612 6.52 -3.55 43.87
N CYS A 613 6.34 -3.20 42.59
CA CYS A 613 7.30 -3.38 41.51
C CYS A 613 6.91 -2.43 40.37
N ASP A 614 7.88 -1.88 39.63
CA ASP A 614 7.64 -0.94 38.52
C ASP A 614 6.72 0.24 38.88
N LYS A 615 6.80 0.72 40.14
CA LYS A 615 5.91 1.77 40.70
C LYS A 615 4.41 1.38 40.67
N LYS A 616 4.09 0.09 40.57
CA LYS A 616 2.73 -0.44 40.70
C LYS A 616 2.57 -1.13 42.05
N ARG A 617 1.39 -1.00 42.68
CA ARG A 617 1.08 -1.62 43.98
C ARG A 617 1.09 -3.15 43.94
N TYR A 618 0.76 -3.74 42.79
CA TYR A 618 0.66 -5.18 42.63
C TYR A 618 1.72 -5.69 41.66
N SER A 619 2.11 -6.96 41.80
CA SER A 619 3.05 -7.62 40.89
C SER A 619 2.96 -9.14 40.97
N PHE A 620 3.60 -9.84 40.04
CA PHE A 620 3.85 -11.28 40.15
C PHE A 620 5.24 -11.65 39.60
N ALA A 621 5.84 -12.70 40.15
CA ALA A 621 7.11 -13.23 39.65
C ALA A 621 6.88 -14.04 38.37
N TYR A 622 7.75 -13.84 37.38
CA TYR A 622 7.76 -14.56 36.12
C TYR A 622 9.21 -14.70 35.64
N PRO A 623 9.86 -15.86 35.87
CA PRO A 623 11.17 -16.14 35.30
C PRO A 623 11.14 -15.93 33.79
N LEU A 624 11.90 -14.95 33.31
CA LEU A 624 11.83 -14.46 31.93
C LEU A 624 13.01 -15.04 31.12
N PRO A 625 12.75 -15.92 30.13
CA PRO A 625 13.82 -16.52 29.33
C PRO A 625 14.65 -15.49 28.55
N ALA A 626 15.81 -15.94 28.07
CA ALA A 626 16.58 -15.24 27.04
C ALA A 626 15.70 -14.97 25.80
N TYR A 627 15.63 -13.72 25.36
CA TYR A 627 14.69 -13.24 24.32
C TYR A 627 13.22 -13.64 24.57
N GLY A 628 12.87 -13.88 25.83
CA GLY A 628 11.56 -14.35 26.23
C GLY A 628 10.48 -13.30 25.97
N VAL A 629 9.37 -13.75 25.38
CA VAL A 629 8.15 -12.97 25.20
C VAL A 629 7.04 -13.66 25.98
N ALA A 630 6.33 -12.90 26.79
CA ALA A 630 5.12 -13.34 27.46
C ALA A 630 4.01 -12.32 27.27
N ILE A 631 2.86 -12.78 26.78
CA ILE A 631 1.64 -11.98 26.65
C ILE A 631 0.59 -12.57 27.59
N PHE A 632 0.08 -11.74 28.49
CA PHE A 632 -0.94 -12.13 29.46
C PHE A 632 -2.25 -11.39 29.21
N LYS A 633 -3.36 -12.07 29.42
CA LYS A 633 -4.73 -11.54 29.37
C LYS A 633 -5.32 -11.44 30.77
N PHE A 634 -5.96 -10.32 31.10
CA PHE A 634 -6.53 -10.08 32.45
C PHE A 634 -7.82 -9.24 32.45
#